data_AF-A0A6A5TMP7-F1
#
_entry.id   AF-A0A6A5TMP7-F1
#
_cell.length_a   1.000
_cell.length_b   1.000
_cell.length_c   1.000
_cell.angle_alpha   90.00
_cell.angle_beta   90.00
_cell.angle_gamma   90.00
#
_symmetry.space_group_name_H-M   'P 1'
#
loop_
_entity.id
_entity.type
_entity.pdbx_description
1 polymer ?
#
loop_
_entity_poly.entity_id
_entity_poly.type
_entity_poly.pdbx_seq_one_letter_code
_entity_poly.pdbx_strand_id
1 'polypeptide(L)'
;MEIMEAVLEGLVASLEQVLSHLNGDAKASLQTSLHDTSKLPNKEISSLSYEALDLLSRVRLLLEPPHLILADHFLGYMNTKALCAAVELHVPDILQSGPRTLEKLATECKARPDRLRQIMRTLHNNGIFEYSRADDKYSNNHTATLLLSDHWSQWQNWVHLYGNEFYDMARGIPASCTEDATRCPAQINYNTEDSMFKYFTDQGWIAKLHKTLSGSAVAQAPGIIEDYPWEEVANGTVVDVGGGGGGLIALLLRKYKTMKGAVLDAPAVIEQARANFHGPEGQYRDVSDQIPSENLIAGDFFVELPTSDVFTIKWCLHDWDDEKASIILTNIRKALKRSSKSRLVILESVLTDGHIGRMTRYADINMMVAVGGKERDEAEWRKLAEATGWKLRKIYPLRNAWPSAIEFVPVWPAKEDVKTNVKTNDDATREGSQVVATMRFLEPWDSSRGDPYIRINAEPGYGHMNFEWRDYAVNITDARPKKGQFRLDTHGFAYYDDTIPADVINALRGDDKNAIKKLYYRHVEEFVKKVTGAPRVIIFDHTLRKRRTELELTENNDGKEQPATMVHCDQSEKGALRRLTMNLGENESLHDVLKGRVQMINVWRPLNGPVKDWPLATMDFKTAKSNEMYSCNLYKGTDEERGQTATYTFSEAQKWFYLNEQQTDEVTVIKIWDSKVGGVSRFCAHSAFHHPRAPLDVEPRESVEVRCFAIQ
;
A
#
# COMPACT_ATOMS: atom_id res chain seq x y z
N MET A 1 49.49 0.79 -10.27
CA MET A 1 49.65 -0.67 -10.22
C MET A 1 49.45 -1.14 -8.79
N GLU A 2 50.27 -0.67 -7.85
CA GLU A 2 50.18 -1.00 -6.40
C GLU A 2 48.78 -0.75 -5.78
N ILE A 3 48.08 0.32 -6.15
CA ILE A 3 46.70 0.59 -5.64
C ILE A 3 45.70 -0.47 -6.11
N MET A 4 45.78 -0.90 -7.37
CA MET A 4 44.82 -1.86 -7.94
C MET A 4 45.06 -3.26 -7.36
N GLU A 5 46.32 -3.64 -7.21
CA GLU A 5 46.72 -4.90 -6.57
C GLU A 5 46.19 -4.99 -5.14
N ALA A 6 46.41 -3.97 -4.32
CA ALA A 6 45.91 -3.91 -2.95
C ALA A 6 44.36 -3.96 -2.87
N VAL A 7 43.66 -3.29 -3.79
CA VAL A 7 42.18 -3.33 -3.85
C VAL A 7 41.68 -4.73 -4.18
N LEU A 8 42.32 -5.42 -5.13
CA LEU A 8 41.92 -6.76 -5.54
C LEU A 8 42.27 -7.80 -4.46
N GLU A 9 43.43 -7.71 -3.82
CA GLU A 9 43.79 -8.56 -2.69
C GLU A 9 42.80 -8.40 -1.54
N GLY A 10 42.42 -7.17 -1.20
CA GLY A 10 41.41 -6.89 -0.18
C GLY A 10 40.02 -7.44 -0.54
N LEU A 11 39.62 -7.33 -1.81
CA LEU A 11 38.37 -7.92 -2.30
C LEU A 11 38.39 -9.44 -2.21
N VAL A 12 39.47 -10.10 -2.63
CA VAL A 12 39.64 -11.56 -2.53
C VAL A 12 39.50 -12.02 -1.08
N ALA A 13 40.25 -11.40 -0.16
CA ALA A 13 40.17 -11.75 1.26
C ALA A 13 38.76 -11.58 1.84
N SER A 14 38.06 -10.50 1.45
CA SER A 14 36.69 -10.24 1.88
C SER A 14 35.72 -11.30 1.34
N LEU A 15 35.84 -11.67 0.06
CA LEU A 15 35.00 -12.69 -0.57
C LEU A 15 35.26 -14.08 0.01
N GLU A 16 36.52 -14.44 0.28
CA GLU A 16 36.87 -15.70 0.94
C GLU A 16 36.25 -15.78 2.34
N GLN A 17 36.30 -14.68 3.11
CA GLN A 17 35.66 -14.62 4.42
C GLN A 17 34.14 -14.80 4.31
N VAL A 18 33.49 -14.12 3.36
CA VAL A 18 32.06 -14.26 3.11
C VAL A 18 31.71 -15.70 2.71
N LEU A 19 32.47 -16.30 1.80
CA LEU A 19 32.28 -17.69 1.38
C LEU A 19 32.45 -18.67 2.53
N SER A 20 33.42 -18.44 3.42
CA SER A 20 33.62 -19.25 4.63
C SER A 20 32.41 -19.18 5.56
N HIS A 21 31.84 -17.98 5.78
CA HIS A 21 30.64 -17.83 6.62
C HIS A 21 29.41 -18.49 5.99
N LEU A 22 29.17 -18.28 4.69
CA LEU A 22 28.02 -18.83 3.97
C LEU A 22 28.08 -20.35 3.85
N ASN A 23 29.28 -20.93 3.72
CA ASN A 23 29.47 -22.40 3.67
C ASN A 23 29.63 -23.05 5.05
N GLY A 24 29.92 -22.25 6.08
CA GLY A 24 30.03 -22.68 7.48
C GLY A 24 28.76 -22.39 8.26
N ASP A 25 28.86 -21.52 9.27
CA ASP A 25 27.82 -21.29 10.28
C ASP A 25 26.47 -20.84 9.71
N ALA A 26 26.47 -20.08 8.61
CA ALA A 26 25.24 -19.58 8.00
C ALA A 26 24.57 -20.58 7.03
N LYS A 27 25.24 -21.69 6.66
CA LYS A 27 24.76 -22.60 5.61
C LYS A 27 23.36 -23.16 5.87
N ALA A 28 23.09 -23.60 7.11
CA ALA A 28 21.78 -24.13 7.49
C ALA A 28 20.70 -23.04 7.47
N SER A 29 21.04 -21.82 7.86
CA SER A 29 20.13 -20.67 7.80
C SER A 29 19.86 -20.27 6.35
N LEU A 30 20.87 -20.25 5.47
CA LEU A 30 20.73 -19.99 4.04
C LEU A 30 19.77 -20.99 3.40
N GLN A 31 19.93 -22.28 3.72
CA GLN A 31 19.07 -23.34 3.19
C GLN A 31 17.61 -23.16 3.61
N THR A 32 17.34 -22.78 4.86
CA THR A 32 15.98 -22.66 5.39
C THR A 32 15.33 -21.31 5.09
N SER A 33 16.11 -20.24 4.93
CA SER A 33 15.60 -18.87 4.73
C SER A 33 15.50 -18.46 3.26
N LEU A 34 16.32 -19.01 2.36
CA LEU A 34 16.31 -18.64 0.94
C LEU A 34 16.06 -19.81 -0.01
N HIS A 35 16.60 -21.01 0.29
CA HIS A 35 16.67 -22.11 -0.70
C HIS A 35 15.69 -23.27 -0.44
N ASP A 36 14.77 -23.15 0.52
CA ASP A 36 13.72 -24.13 0.74
C ASP A 36 12.68 -24.03 -0.39
N THR A 37 12.70 -25.00 -1.30
CA THR A 37 11.83 -25.05 -2.49
C THR A 37 10.36 -25.36 -2.17
N SER A 38 10.04 -25.65 -0.90
CA SER A 38 8.68 -25.92 -0.42
C SER A 38 8.01 -24.72 0.25
N LYS A 39 8.75 -23.64 0.51
CA LYS A 39 8.26 -22.45 1.24
C LYS A 39 8.68 -21.17 0.55
N LEU A 40 8.01 -20.07 0.90
CA LEU A 40 8.50 -18.75 0.52
C LEU A 40 9.78 -18.43 1.31
N PRO A 41 10.78 -17.81 0.68
CA PRO A 41 11.95 -17.35 1.38
C PRO A 41 11.58 -16.25 2.38
N ASN A 42 12.39 -16.05 3.43
CA ASN A 42 12.18 -14.95 4.36
C ASN A 42 12.28 -13.60 3.63
N LYS A 43 11.35 -12.68 3.91
CA LYS A 43 11.18 -11.44 3.16
C LYS A 43 12.35 -10.48 3.33
N GLU A 44 12.76 -10.26 4.58
CA GLU A 44 13.85 -9.34 4.92
C GLU A 44 15.20 -9.85 4.40
N ILE A 45 15.48 -11.15 4.60
CA ILE A 45 16.70 -11.80 4.12
C ILE A 45 16.74 -11.82 2.58
N SER A 46 15.60 -12.06 1.90
CA SER A 46 15.54 -12.01 0.43
C SER A 46 15.88 -10.61 -0.09
N SER A 47 15.33 -9.56 0.53
CA SER A 47 15.61 -8.17 0.13
C SER A 47 17.10 -7.84 0.26
N LEU A 48 17.73 -8.20 1.38
CA LEU A 48 19.16 -8.00 1.59
C LEU A 48 20.02 -8.84 0.63
N SER A 49 19.58 -10.08 0.35
CA SER A 49 20.25 -10.95 -0.61
C SER A 49 20.22 -10.35 -2.01
N TYR A 50 19.10 -9.76 -2.43
CA TYR A 50 18.97 -9.11 -3.74
C TYR A 50 19.90 -7.91 -3.87
N GLU A 51 19.96 -7.05 -2.85
CA GLU A 51 20.89 -5.91 -2.83
C GLU A 51 22.35 -6.37 -2.91
N ALA A 52 22.72 -7.38 -2.12
CA ALA A 52 24.07 -7.96 -2.16
C ALA A 52 24.42 -8.54 -3.53
N LEU A 53 23.49 -9.24 -4.17
CA LEU A 53 23.69 -9.84 -5.49
C LEU A 53 23.85 -8.78 -6.59
N ASP A 54 23.10 -7.68 -6.54
CA ASP A 54 23.25 -6.57 -7.47
C ASP A 54 24.60 -5.85 -7.29
N LEU A 55 25.04 -5.64 -6.04
CA LEU A 55 26.37 -5.08 -5.77
C LEU A 55 27.49 -6.00 -6.26
N LEU A 56 27.41 -7.30 -5.97
CA LEU A 56 28.36 -8.30 -6.45
C LEU A 56 28.41 -8.33 -7.98
N SER A 57 27.25 -8.25 -8.65
CA SER A 57 27.21 -8.20 -10.11
C SER A 57 27.83 -6.93 -10.67
N ARG A 58 27.65 -5.77 -10.02
CA ARG A 58 28.30 -4.52 -10.44
C ARG A 58 29.81 -4.59 -10.30
N VAL A 59 30.30 -5.16 -9.20
CA VAL A 59 31.73 -5.42 -9.00
C VAL A 59 32.25 -6.39 -10.06
N ARG A 60 31.54 -7.49 -10.32
CA ARG A 60 31.90 -8.46 -11.37
C ARG A 60 32.05 -7.77 -12.73
N LEU A 61 31.07 -6.96 -13.15
CA LEU A 61 31.10 -6.27 -14.44
C LEU A 61 32.27 -5.28 -14.58
N LEU A 62 32.78 -4.73 -13.47
CA LEU A 62 33.98 -3.86 -13.50
C LEU A 62 35.27 -4.64 -13.67
N LEU A 63 35.31 -5.90 -13.22
CA LEU A 63 36.53 -6.73 -13.17
C LEU A 63 36.61 -7.71 -14.34
N GLU A 64 35.47 -8.13 -14.88
CA GLU A 64 35.39 -9.17 -15.88
C GLU A 64 35.94 -8.69 -17.23
N PRO A 65 36.86 -9.44 -17.86
CA PRO A 65 37.36 -9.08 -19.17
C PRO A 65 36.23 -8.96 -20.20
N PRO A 66 36.11 -7.83 -20.93
CA PRO A 66 34.97 -7.58 -21.81
C PRO A 66 34.74 -8.65 -22.89
N HIS A 67 35.80 -9.30 -23.37
CA HIS A 67 35.70 -10.36 -24.37
C HIS A 67 35.02 -11.64 -23.83
N LEU A 68 35.11 -11.90 -22.53
CA LEU A 68 34.38 -13.01 -21.90
C LEU A 68 32.90 -12.68 -21.72
N ILE A 69 32.59 -11.43 -21.34
CA ILE A 69 31.20 -10.94 -21.32
C ILE A 69 30.56 -11.12 -22.69
N LEU A 70 31.26 -10.77 -23.78
CA LEU A 70 30.77 -11.00 -25.14
C LEU A 70 30.59 -12.50 -25.44
N ALA A 71 31.55 -13.34 -25.04
CA ALA A 71 31.49 -14.79 -25.23
C ALA A 71 30.25 -15.41 -24.58
N ASP A 72 29.90 -15.02 -23.36
CA ASP A 72 28.71 -15.51 -22.67
C ASP A 72 27.42 -15.29 -23.46
N HIS A 73 27.33 -14.21 -24.23
CA HIS A 73 26.15 -13.87 -25.01
C HIS A 73 26.08 -14.68 -26.32
N PHE A 74 27.14 -14.70 -27.14
CA PHE A 74 27.10 -15.44 -28.40
C PHE A 74 27.20 -16.96 -28.21
N LEU A 75 27.69 -17.44 -27.06
CA LEU A 75 27.71 -18.86 -26.68
C LEU A 75 26.52 -19.27 -25.80
N GLY A 76 25.67 -18.33 -25.38
CA GLY A 76 24.58 -18.56 -24.42
C GLY A 76 23.60 -19.66 -24.85
N TYR A 77 23.42 -19.88 -26.16
CA TYR A 77 22.57 -20.95 -26.67
C TYR A 77 22.99 -22.35 -26.21
N MET A 78 24.29 -22.58 -25.98
CA MET A 78 24.79 -23.85 -25.50
C MET A 78 24.30 -24.14 -24.09
N ASN A 79 24.17 -23.12 -23.23
CA ASN A 79 23.64 -23.27 -21.88
C ASN A 79 22.17 -23.72 -21.94
N THR A 80 21.37 -23.09 -22.80
CA THR A 80 19.96 -23.45 -23.02
C THR A 80 19.82 -24.91 -23.49
N LYS A 81 20.56 -25.31 -24.53
CA LYS A 81 20.44 -26.67 -25.09
C LYS A 81 21.06 -27.75 -24.18
N ALA A 82 22.09 -27.43 -23.40
CA ALA A 82 22.60 -28.33 -22.38
C ALA A 82 21.53 -28.61 -21.31
N LEU A 83 20.79 -27.59 -20.87
CA LEU A 83 19.71 -27.75 -19.92
C LEU A 83 18.55 -28.59 -20.49
N CYS A 84 18.14 -28.34 -21.74
CA CYS A 84 17.16 -29.18 -22.43
C CYS A 84 17.59 -30.65 -22.45
N ALA A 85 18.84 -30.93 -22.84
CA ALA A 85 19.35 -32.29 -22.92
C ALA A 85 19.35 -32.99 -21.55
N ALA A 86 19.72 -32.31 -20.47
CA ALA A 86 19.68 -32.90 -19.13
C ALA A 86 18.26 -33.24 -18.66
N VAL A 87 17.28 -32.37 -18.95
CA VAL A 87 15.87 -32.61 -18.61
C VAL A 87 15.28 -33.73 -19.46
N GLU A 88 15.52 -33.74 -20.78
CA GLU A 88 15.06 -34.80 -21.70
C GLU A 88 15.67 -36.17 -21.38
N LEU A 89 16.88 -36.20 -20.85
CA LEU A 89 17.54 -37.41 -20.36
C LEU A 89 17.11 -37.80 -18.94
N HIS A 90 16.17 -37.08 -18.33
CA HIS A 90 15.69 -37.34 -16.96
C HIS A 90 16.81 -37.35 -15.90
N VAL A 91 17.86 -36.55 -16.13
CA VAL A 91 19.00 -36.47 -15.19
C VAL A 91 18.56 -36.05 -13.78
N PRO A 92 17.71 -35.02 -13.60
CA PRO A 92 17.23 -34.65 -12.26
C PRO A 92 16.53 -35.81 -11.56
N ASP A 93 15.63 -36.52 -12.24
CA ASP A 93 14.85 -37.63 -11.66
C ASP A 93 15.76 -38.79 -11.24
N ILE A 94 16.74 -39.15 -12.08
CA ILE A 94 17.70 -40.21 -11.76
C ILE A 94 18.52 -39.84 -10.53
N LEU A 95 19.00 -38.60 -10.45
CA LEU A 95 19.79 -38.10 -9.32
C LEU A 95 18.98 -37.89 -8.04
N GLN A 96 17.64 -37.87 -8.11
CA GLN A 96 16.76 -37.85 -6.93
C GLN A 96 16.98 -39.09 -6.05
N SER A 97 17.31 -40.23 -6.67
CA SER A 97 17.66 -41.49 -5.98
C SER A 97 19.09 -41.50 -5.41
N GLY A 98 19.77 -40.36 -5.39
CA GLY A 98 21.08 -40.15 -4.80
C GLY A 98 22.22 -39.98 -5.80
N PRO A 99 23.41 -39.57 -5.33
CA PRO A 99 24.52 -39.20 -6.21
C PRO A 99 25.00 -40.33 -7.13
N ARG A 100 25.43 -39.99 -8.35
CA ARG A 100 25.91 -40.95 -9.37
C ARG A 100 27.24 -40.54 -9.97
N THR A 101 28.10 -41.51 -10.26
CA THR A 101 29.23 -41.26 -11.17
C THR A 101 28.70 -41.01 -12.57
N LEU A 102 29.51 -40.36 -13.42
CA LEU A 102 29.05 -40.04 -14.77
C LEU A 102 28.70 -41.30 -15.57
N GLU A 103 29.50 -42.37 -15.46
CA GLU A 103 29.31 -43.62 -16.20
C GLU A 103 28.00 -44.31 -15.81
N LYS A 104 27.68 -44.31 -14.50
CA LYS A 104 26.43 -44.86 -14.00
C LYS A 104 25.24 -43.99 -14.42
N LEU A 105 25.36 -42.67 -14.30
CA LEU A 105 24.33 -41.73 -14.74
C LEU A 105 24.03 -41.90 -16.23
N ALA A 106 25.08 -41.94 -17.07
CA ALA A 106 24.95 -42.15 -18.52
C ALA A 106 24.26 -43.47 -18.86
N THR A 107 24.55 -44.54 -18.11
CA THR A 107 23.89 -45.84 -18.28
C THR A 107 22.41 -45.75 -17.93
N GLU A 108 22.07 -45.13 -16.80
CA GLU A 108 20.68 -44.99 -16.31
C GLU A 108 19.84 -44.09 -17.22
N CYS A 109 20.39 -43.00 -17.76
CA CYS A 109 19.70 -42.13 -18.71
C CYS A 109 19.84 -42.55 -20.19
N LYS A 110 20.51 -43.68 -20.46
CA LYS A 110 20.80 -44.18 -21.81
C LYS A 110 21.52 -43.16 -22.71
N ALA A 111 22.38 -42.33 -22.11
CA ALA A 111 23.17 -41.34 -22.81
C ALA A 111 24.58 -41.86 -23.14
N ARG A 112 25.21 -41.20 -24.11
CA ARG A 112 26.64 -41.38 -24.39
C ARG A 112 27.48 -40.70 -23.30
N PRO A 113 28.35 -41.42 -22.57
CA PRO A 113 29.11 -40.84 -21.46
C PRO A 113 30.01 -39.67 -21.88
N ASP A 114 30.63 -39.72 -23.06
CA ASP A 114 31.49 -38.64 -23.57
C ASP A 114 30.73 -37.32 -23.77
N ARG A 115 29.47 -37.41 -24.23
CA ARG A 115 28.62 -36.25 -24.48
C ARG A 115 27.94 -35.75 -23.22
N LEU A 116 27.45 -36.66 -22.37
CA LEU A 116 26.88 -36.30 -21.08
C LEU A 116 27.92 -35.60 -20.20
N ARG A 117 29.21 -35.99 -20.28
CA ARG A 117 30.29 -35.30 -19.56
C ARG A 117 30.35 -33.81 -19.87
N GLN A 118 30.21 -33.44 -21.14
CA GLN A 118 30.29 -32.04 -21.58
C GLN A 118 29.09 -31.26 -21.05
N ILE A 119 27.89 -31.82 -21.15
CA ILE A 119 26.64 -31.23 -20.64
C ILE A 119 26.72 -31.03 -19.13
N MET A 120 27.04 -32.08 -18.37
CA MET A 120 27.08 -32.01 -16.91
C MET A 120 28.15 -31.03 -16.43
N ARG A 121 29.31 -30.97 -17.10
CA ARG A 121 30.36 -29.98 -16.83
C ARG A 121 29.82 -28.56 -16.95
N THR A 122 29.13 -28.25 -18.04
CA THR A 122 28.55 -26.92 -18.23
C THR A 122 27.51 -26.61 -17.15
N LEU A 123 26.58 -27.54 -16.89
CA LEU A 123 25.48 -27.29 -15.96
C LEU A 123 25.96 -27.10 -14.52
N HIS A 124 26.87 -27.94 -14.00
CA HIS A 124 27.32 -27.80 -12.61
C HIS A 124 28.13 -26.51 -12.39
N ASN A 125 28.94 -26.09 -13.37
CA ASN A 125 29.66 -24.80 -13.28
C ASN A 125 28.73 -23.60 -13.38
N ASN A 126 27.55 -23.77 -14.01
CA ASN A 126 26.50 -22.77 -14.06
C ASN A 126 25.55 -22.84 -12.83
N GLY A 127 25.88 -23.64 -11.81
CA GLY A 127 25.09 -23.75 -10.58
C GLY A 127 23.85 -24.64 -10.70
N ILE A 128 23.77 -25.48 -11.73
CA ILE A 128 22.71 -26.46 -11.94
C ILE A 128 23.33 -27.84 -11.74
N PHE A 129 22.98 -28.54 -10.66
CA PHE A 129 23.67 -29.72 -10.10
C PHE A 129 24.93 -29.40 -9.29
N GLU A 130 25.26 -30.32 -8.40
CA GLU A 130 26.49 -30.35 -7.60
C GLU A 130 27.42 -31.44 -8.13
N TYR A 131 28.74 -31.22 -8.03
CA TYR A 131 29.74 -32.22 -8.41
C TYR A 131 30.84 -32.36 -7.34
N SER A 132 30.90 -33.53 -6.70
CA SER A 132 31.98 -33.89 -5.78
C SER A 132 33.15 -34.45 -6.57
N ARG A 133 34.26 -33.69 -6.63
CA ARG A 133 35.51 -34.18 -7.23
C ARG A 133 36.14 -35.33 -6.45
N ALA A 134 35.96 -35.36 -5.12
CA ALA A 134 36.51 -36.40 -4.27
C ALA A 134 35.87 -37.76 -4.55
N ASP A 135 34.56 -37.76 -4.82
CA ASP A 135 33.79 -38.97 -5.07
C ASP A 135 33.55 -39.27 -6.55
N ASP A 136 33.91 -38.33 -7.43
CA ASP A 136 33.55 -38.28 -8.86
C ASP A 136 32.04 -38.48 -9.10
N LYS A 137 31.21 -37.77 -8.32
CA LYS A 137 29.75 -37.94 -8.34
C LYS A 137 29.02 -36.63 -8.55
N TYR A 138 27.93 -36.71 -9.32
CA TYR A 138 26.94 -35.66 -9.48
C TYR A 138 25.73 -35.88 -8.56
N SER A 139 25.12 -34.80 -8.09
CA SER A 139 23.86 -34.81 -7.34
C SER A 139 23.01 -33.58 -7.64
N ASN A 140 21.72 -33.64 -7.32
CA ASN A 140 20.86 -32.45 -7.37
C ASN A 140 21.25 -31.45 -6.29
N ASN A 141 21.32 -30.17 -6.67
CA ASN A 141 21.32 -29.04 -5.75
C ASN A 141 19.90 -28.41 -5.73
N HIS A 142 19.70 -27.34 -4.95
CA HIS A 142 18.38 -26.69 -4.83
C HIS A 142 17.82 -26.23 -6.19
N THR A 143 18.67 -25.77 -7.11
CA THR A 143 18.27 -25.36 -8.46
C THR A 143 17.81 -26.55 -9.30
N ALA A 144 18.58 -27.65 -9.31
CA ALA A 144 18.25 -28.85 -10.07
C ALA A 144 17.00 -29.57 -9.52
N THR A 145 16.70 -29.46 -8.23
CA THR A 145 15.47 -30.00 -7.62
C THR A 145 14.21 -29.42 -8.25
N LEU A 146 14.23 -28.15 -8.70
CA LEU A 146 13.11 -27.52 -9.39
C LEU A 146 12.80 -28.15 -10.77
N LEU A 147 13.73 -28.96 -11.30
CA LEU A 147 13.62 -29.64 -12.60
C LEU A 147 13.10 -31.07 -12.48
N LEU A 148 12.81 -31.57 -11.26
CA LEU A 148 12.22 -32.90 -11.09
C LEU A 148 10.86 -32.97 -11.78
N SER A 149 10.58 -34.13 -12.38
CA SER A 149 9.37 -34.31 -13.18
C SER A 149 8.08 -34.22 -12.37
N ASP A 150 8.15 -34.61 -11.11
CA ASP A 150 7.08 -34.58 -10.10
C ASP A 150 7.10 -33.31 -9.22
N HIS A 151 8.04 -32.37 -9.45
CA HIS A 151 8.11 -31.17 -8.62
C HIS A 151 6.85 -30.32 -8.78
N TRP A 152 6.25 -29.89 -7.66
CA TRP A 152 4.97 -29.18 -7.65
C TRP A 152 4.97 -27.89 -8.49
N SER A 153 6.12 -27.21 -8.59
CA SER A 153 6.26 -25.96 -9.35
C SER A 153 6.42 -26.17 -10.86
N GLN A 154 6.69 -27.39 -11.32
CA GLN A 154 6.67 -27.78 -12.72
C GLN A 154 7.56 -26.92 -13.67
N TRP A 155 8.68 -26.37 -13.17
CA TRP A 155 9.56 -25.47 -13.94
C TRP A 155 10.21 -26.15 -15.15
N GLN A 156 10.37 -27.47 -15.15
CA GLN A 156 10.84 -28.24 -16.32
C GLN A 156 10.02 -27.99 -17.60
N ASN A 157 8.72 -27.67 -17.51
CA ASN A 157 7.90 -27.39 -18.69
C ASN A 157 8.40 -26.14 -19.45
N TRP A 158 8.99 -25.17 -18.72
CA TRP A 158 9.64 -24.00 -19.33
C TRP A 158 10.87 -24.40 -20.12
N VAL A 159 11.69 -25.32 -19.60
CA VAL A 159 12.90 -25.78 -20.30
C VAL A 159 12.54 -26.35 -21.68
N HIS A 160 11.48 -27.16 -21.77
CA HIS A 160 11.07 -27.76 -23.04
C HIS A 160 10.46 -26.76 -24.02
N LEU A 161 9.62 -25.83 -23.56
CA LEU A 161 8.93 -24.87 -24.43
C LEU A 161 9.87 -23.72 -24.83
N TYR A 162 10.52 -23.10 -23.85
CA TYR A 162 11.37 -21.94 -24.10
C TYR A 162 12.70 -22.31 -24.73
N GLY A 163 13.24 -23.47 -24.37
CA GLY A 163 14.45 -23.99 -24.98
C GLY A 163 14.27 -24.47 -26.43
N ASN A 164 13.03 -24.57 -26.94
CA ASN A 164 12.74 -25.00 -28.31
C ASN A 164 11.88 -23.97 -29.06
N GLU A 165 10.56 -23.95 -28.89
CA GLU A 165 9.68 -23.12 -29.74
C GLU A 165 9.93 -21.61 -29.55
N PHE A 166 10.13 -21.12 -28.32
CA PHE A 166 10.50 -19.68 -28.13
C PHE A 166 11.93 -19.40 -28.56
N TYR A 167 12.84 -20.37 -28.36
CA TYR A 167 14.20 -20.26 -28.86
C TYR A 167 14.21 -20.07 -30.40
N ASP A 168 13.33 -20.77 -31.12
CA ASP A 168 13.19 -20.63 -32.56
C ASP A 168 12.56 -19.28 -32.94
N MET A 169 11.51 -18.84 -32.23
CA MET A 169 10.89 -17.51 -32.45
C MET A 169 11.89 -16.36 -32.31
N ALA A 170 12.83 -16.46 -31.37
CA ALA A 170 13.84 -15.42 -31.12
C ALA A 170 14.78 -15.16 -32.32
N ARG A 171 14.86 -16.07 -33.31
CA ARG A 171 15.63 -15.83 -34.55
C ARG A 171 15.14 -14.63 -35.34
N GLY A 172 13.87 -14.24 -35.19
CA GLY A 172 13.29 -13.09 -35.87
C GLY A 172 13.70 -11.73 -35.28
N ILE A 173 14.32 -11.68 -34.09
CA ILE A 173 14.63 -10.43 -33.39
C ILE A 173 15.43 -9.43 -34.25
N PRO A 174 16.56 -9.81 -34.90
CA PRO A 174 17.34 -8.84 -35.66
C PRO A 174 16.54 -8.18 -36.79
N ALA A 175 15.67 -8.94 -37.45
CA ALA A 175 14.84 -8.44 -38.54
C ALA A 175 13.68 -7.55 -38.02
N SER A 176 13.13 -7.83 -36.83
CA SER A 176 12.06 -7.03 -36.24
C SER A 176 12.52 -5.66 -35.73
N CYS A 177 13.82 -5.43 -35.57
CA CYS A 177 14.37 -4.15 -35.11
C CYS A 177 14.59 -3.12 -36.24
N THR A 178 14.25 -3.45 -37.48
CA THR A 178 14.35 -2.52 -38.61
C THR A 178 13.19 -1.52 -38.62
N GLU A 179 13.39 -0.31 -39.17
CA GLU A 179 12.41 0.78 -39.13
C GLU A 179 11.08 0.43 -39.81
N ASP A 180 11.11 -0.43 -40.82
CA ASP A 180 9.96 -0.88 -41.61
C ASP A 180 9.31 -2.19 -41.10
N ALA A 181 9.82 -2.76 -40.01
CA ALA A 181 9.28 -4.01 -39.46
C ALA A 181 7.88 -3.80 -38.86
N THR A 182 6.91 -4.56 -39.36
CA THR A 182 5.53 -4.58 -38.82
C THR A 182 5.18 -5.89 -38.10
N ARG A 183 5.97 -6.94 -38.31
CA ARG A 183 5.75 -8.28 -37.76
C ARG A 183 6.62 -8.52 -36.54
N CYS A 184 6.08 -9.25 -35.55
CA CYS A 184 6.88 -9.67 -34.40
C CYS A 184 7.92 -10.76 -34.82
N PRO A 185 8.99 -10.97 -34.03
CA PRO A 185 9.98 -12.01 -34.28
C PRO A 185 9.40 -13.41 -34.57
N ALA A 186 8.36 -13.84 -33.86
CA ALA A 186 7.72 -15.13 -34.09
C ALA A 186 7.12 -15.22 -35.51
N GLN A 187 6.37 -14.19 -35.92
CA GLN A 187 5.78 -14.08 -37.26
C GLN A 187 6.85 -14.05 -38.35
N ILE A 188 7.96 -13.34 -38.12
CA ILE A 188 9.09 -13.31 -39.05
C ILE A 188 9.72 -14.70 -39.18
N ASN A 189 10.06 -15.34 -38.06
CA ASN A 189 10.74 -16.64 -38.06
C ASN A 189 9.90 -17.74 -38.71
N TYR A 190 8.60 -17.78 -38.42
CA TYR A 190 7.69 -18.76 -39.01
C TYR A 190 7.10 -18.34 -40.35
N ASN A 191 7.43 -17.12 -40.82
CA ASN A 191 6.90 -16.50 -42.02
C ASN A 191 5.37 -16.61 -42.12
N THR A 192 4.69 -16.09 -41.10
CA THR A 192 3.23 -16.12 -40.98
C THR A 192 2.69 -14.76 -40.53
N GLU A 193 1.43 -14.50 -40.84
CA GLU A 193 0.67 -13.36 -40.32
C GLU A 193 -0.21 -13.74 -39.12
N ASP A 194 -0.28 -15.04 -38.80
CA ASP A 194 -1.05 -15.54 -37.68
C ASP A 194 -0.48 -15.05 -36.33
N SER A 195 -1.36 -14.87 -35.35
CA SER A 195 -0.93 -14.69 -33.96
C SER A 195 -0.25 -15.96 -33.44
N MET A 196 0.61 -15.82 -32.42
CA MET A 196 1.27 -16.97 -31.79
C MET A 196 0.26 -18.04 -31.35
N PHE A 197 -0.86 -17.64 -30.73
CA PHE A 197 -1.88 -18.58 -30.25
C PHE A 197 -2.52 -19.38 -31.38
N LYS A 198 -2.88 -18.71 -32.49
CA LYS A 198 -3.42 -19.40 -33.66
C LYS A 198 -2.38 -20.33 -34.27
N TYR A 199 -1.16 -19.84 -34.50
CA TYR A 199 -0.08 -20.65 -35.06
C TYR A 199 0.22 -21.88 -34.19
N PHE A 200 0.32 -21.72 -32.87
CA PHE A 200 0.55 -22.83 -31.93
C PHE A 200 -0.60 -23.83 -31.91
N THR A 201 -1.83 -23.38 -32.16
CA THR A 201 -2.99 -24.27 -32.27
C THR A 201 -2.88 -25.12 -33.53
N ASP A 202 -2.58 -24.50 -34.67
CA ASP A 202 -2.43 -25.18 -35.97
C ASP A 202 -1.24 -26.15 -35.98
N GLN A 203 -0.17 -25.86 -35.24
CA GLN A 203 0.99 -26.76 -35.06
C GLN A 203 0.79 -27.83 -33.98
N GLY A 204 -0.31 -27.79 -33.22
CA GLY A 204 -0.55 -28.72 -32.11
C GLY A 204 0.31 -28.47 -30.85
N TRP A 205 0.89 -27.27 -30.71
CA TRP A 205 1.74 -26.87 -29.59
C TRP A 205 1.00 -26.14 -28.48
N ILE A 206 -0.25 -25.72 -28.70
CA ILE A 206 -1.04 -24.95 -27.72
C ILE A 206 -1.19 -25.64 -26.36
N ALA A 207 -1.30 -26.98 -26.35
CA ALA A 207 -1.37 -27.76 -25.11
C ALA A 207 -0.08 -27.66 -24.29
N LYS A 208 1.09 -27.60 -24.95
CA LYS A 208 2.39 -27.39 -24.30
C LYS A 208 2.46 -26.02 -23.66
N LEU A 209 2.01 -24.98 -24.38
CA LEU A 209 1.92 -23.62 -23.84
C LEU A 209 1.02 -23.56 -22.60
N HIS A 210 -0.21 -24.07 -22.69
CA HIS A 210 -1.15 -24.09 -21.56
C HIS A 210 -0.60 -24.84 -20.34
N LYS A 211 0.06 -25.98 -20.56
CA LYS A 211 0.70 -26.74 -19.48
C LYS A 211 1.80 -25.94 -18.79
N THR A 212 2.68 -25.29 -19.57
CA THR A 212 3.78 -24.47 -19.05
C THR A 212 3.27 -23.27 -18.25
N LEU A 213 2.30 -22.53 -18.80
CA LEU A 213 1.72 -21.37 -18.13
C LEU A 213 0.95 -21.75 -16.85
N SER A 214 0.21 -22.86 -16.87
CA SER A 214 -0.51 -23.35 -15.67
C SER A 214 0.45 -23.74 -14.54
N GLY A 215 1.55 -24.43 -14.85
CA GLY A 215 2.58 -24.76 -13.86
C GLY A 215 3.23 -23.50 -13.27
N SER A 216 3.51 -22.51 -14.12
CA SER A 216 4.04 -21.21 -13.70
C SER A 216 3.09 -20.47 -12.75
N ALA A 217 1.80 -20.47 -13.04
CA ALA A 217 0.79 -19.85 -12.18
C ALA A 217 0.77 -20.47 -10.78
N VAL A 218 0.88 -21.81 -10.69
CA VAL A 218 0.97 -22.52 -9.40
C VAL A 218 2.26 -22.16 -8.67
N ALA A 219 3.40 -22.18 -9.35
CA ALA A 219 4.72 -21.91 -8.76
C ALA A 219 4.82 -20.52 -8.13
N GLN A 220 4.21 -19.52 -8.74
CA GLN A 220 4.30 -18.11 -8.33
C GLN A 220 3.18 -17.69 -7.37
N ALA A 221 2.12 -18.49 -7.26
CA ALA A 221 0.96 -18.16 -6.45
C ALA A 221 1.26 -17.88 -4.96
N PRO A 222 2.12 -18.64 -4.25
CA PRO A 222 2.40 -18.35 -2.84
C PRO A 222 2.84 -16.91 -2.62
N GLY A 223 3.75 -16.39 -3.45
CA GLY A 223 4.23 -15.01 -3.34
C GLY A 223 3.12 -13.99 -3.61
N ILE A 224 2.35 -14.21 -4.67
CA ILE A 224 1.21 -13.36 -5.03
C ILE A 224 0.19 -13.25 -3.89
N ILE A 225 -0.07 -14.35 -3.21
CA ILE A 225 -1.09 -14.46 -2.17
C ILE A 225 -0.61 -13.95 -0.81
N GLU A 226 0.69 -14.05 -0.51
CA GLU A 226 1.26 -13.63 0.78
C GLU A 226 1.80 -12.19 0.79
N ASP A 227 2.31 -11.68 -0.33
CA ASP A 227 3.05 -10.40 -0.32
C ASP A 227 2.24 -9.16 -0.70
N TYR A 228 1.03 -9.34 -1.24
CA TYR A 228 0.04 -8.26 -1.41
C TYR A 228 -1.06 -8.35 -0.34
N PRO A 229 -1.52 -7.21 0.24
CA PRO A 229 -2.48 -7.19 1.36
C PRO A 229 -3.93 -7.48 0.91
N TRP A 230 -4.18 -8.71 0.46
CA TRP A 230 -5.52 -9.15 0.01
C TRP A 230 -6.56 -9.15 1.13
N GLU A 231 -6.14 -9.20 2.39
CA GLU A 231 -7.02 -9.10 3.57
C GLU A 231 -7.83 -7.80 3.60
N GLU A 232 -7.30 -6.70 3.04
CA GLU A 232 -8.02 -5.41 2.96
C GLU A 232 -9.30 -5.50 2.11
N VAL A 233 -9.34 -6.46 1.18
CA VAL A 233 -10.44 -6.66 0.24
C VAL A 233 -11.16 -8.00 0.43
N ALA A 234 -10.77 -8.79 1.45
CA ALA A 234 -11.28 -10.14 1.70
C ALA A 234 -12.79 -10.19 1.98
N ASN A 235 -13.42 -9.10 2.43
CA ASN A 235 -14.87 -9.05 2.68
C ASN A 235 -15.68 -8.51 1.48
N GLY A 236 -15.08 -8.48 0.29
CA GLY A 236 -15.68 -7.96 -0.94
C GLY A 236 -15.73 -8.99 -2.07
N THR A 237 -16.15 -8.52 -3.25
CA THR A 237 -16.02 -9.27 -4.50
C THR A 237 -14.78 -8.79 -5.24
N VAL A 238 -13.89 -9.71 -5.61
CA VAL A 238 -12.75 -9.46 -6.48
C VAL A 238 -13.08 -10.02 -7.86
N VAL A 239 -13.02 -9.15 -8.88
CA VAL A 239 -13.21 -9.54 -10.28
C VAL A 239 -11.84 -9.72 -10.93
N ASP A 240 -11.54 -10.93 -11.39
CA ASP A 240 -10.34 -11.28 -12.15
C ASP A 240 -10.59 -11.06 -13.65
N VAL A 241 -10.01 -9.99 -14.21
CA VAL A 241 -10.17 -9.57 -15.61
C VAL A 241 -9.12 -10.26 -16.45
N GLY A 242 -9.53 -10.98 -17.51
CA GLY A 242 -8.63 -11.89 -18.22
C GLY A 242 -8.20 -13.08 -17.34
N GLY A 243 -9.06 -13.48 -16.39
CA GLY A 243 -8.72 -14.48 -15.37
C GLY A 243 -8.54 -15.91 -15.89
N GLY A 244 -8.76 -16.13 -17.20
CA GLY A 244 -8.57 -17.42 -17.85
C GLY A 244 -9.44 -18.51 -17.24
N GLY A 245 -8.83 -19.66 -16.96
CA GLY A 245 -9.50 -20.77 -16.29
C GLY A 245 -9.86 -20.53 -14.81
N GLY A 246 -9.51 -19.37 -14.23
CA GLY A 246 -9.85 -18.98 -12.85
C GLY A 246 -8.83 -19.39 -11.77
N GLY A 247 -7.59 -19.71 -12.15
CA GLY A 247 -6.59 -20.21 -11.20
C GLY A 247 -6.20 -19.22 -10.10
N LEU A 248 -6.03 -17.94 -10.43
CA LEU A 248 -5.69 -16.91 -9.44
C LEU A 248 -6.84 -16.72 -8.45
N ILE A 249 -8.05 -16.45 -8.95
CA ILE A 249 -9.21 -16.22 -8.08
C ILE A 249 -9.49 -17.44 -7.19
N ALA A 250 -9.38 -18.66 -7.71
CA ALA A 250 -9.58 -19.87 -6.91
C ALA A 250 -8.62 -19.93 -5.71
N LEU A 251 -7.36 -19.55 -5.89
CA LEU A 251 -6.38 -19.55 -4.81
C LEU A 251 -6.65 -18.44 -3.77
N LEU A 252 -7.07 -17.25 -4.21
CA LEU A 252 -7.51 -16.20 -3.29
C LEU A 252 -8.72 -16.65 -2.46
N LEU A 253 -9.72 -17.26 -3.09
CA LEU A 253 -10.92 -17.79 -2.41
C LEU A 253 -10.60 -18.96 -1.47
N ARG A 254 -9.55 -19.75 -1.77
CA ARG A 254 -9.08 -20.80 -0.85
C ARG A 254 -8.50 -20.21 0.43
N LYS A 255 -7.75 -19.11 0.35
CA LYS A 255 -7.16 -18.44 1.52
C LYS A 255 -8.18 -17.60 2.28
N TYR A 256 -8.96 -16.79 1.58
CA TYR A 256 -9.87 -15.81 2.18
C TYR A 256 -11.33 -16.26 2.07
N LYS A 257 -11.80 -17.01 3.09
CA LYS A 257 -13.12 -17.66 3.08
C LYS A 257 -14.34 -16.72 3.00
N THR A 258 -14.15 -15.44 3.35
CA THR A 258 -15.19 -14.41 3.24
C THR A 258 -15.22 -13.72 1.88
N MET A 259 -14.21 -13.96 1.04
CA MET A 259 -14.08 -13.32 -0.26
C MET A 259 -15.06 -13.95 -1.24
N LYS A 260 -15.63 -13.11 -2.09
CA LYS A 260 -16.39 -13.57 -3.27
C LYS A 260 -15.55 -13.31 -4.53
N GLY A 261 -15.65 -14.23 -5.48
CA GLY A 261 -14.92 -14.14 -6.73
C GLY A 261 -15.84 -13.87 -7.90
N ALA A 262 -15.26 -13.27 -8.94
CA ALA A 262 -15.79 -13.27 -10.30
C ALA A 262 -14.64 -13.36 -11.29
N VAL A 263 -14.91 -13.91 -12.47
CA VAL A 263 -13.96 -13.98 -13.59
C VAL A 263 -14.63 -13.37 -14.81
N LEU A 264 -13.94 -12.46 -15.48
CA LEU A 264 -14.34 -11.94 -16.79
C LEU A 264 -13.30 -12.35 -17.83
N ASP A 265 -13.77 -12.99 -18.90
CA ASP A 265 -12.93 -13.40 -20.03
C ASP A 265 -13.79 -13.63 -21.29
N ALA A 266 -13.15 -13.97 -22.41
CA ALA A 266 -13.81 -14.30 -23.66
C ALA A 266 -14.77 -15.50 -23.50
N PRO A 267 -15.86 -15.58 -24.28
CA PRO A 267 -16.89 -16.61 -24.10
C PRO A 267 -16.38 -18.06 -24.04
N ALA A 268 -15.48 -18.43 -24.96
CA ALA A 268 -14.89 -19.78 -24.99
C ALA A 268 -14.06 -20.10 -23.74
N VAL A 269 -13.39 -19.10 -23.17
CA VAL A 269 -12.57 -19.24 -21.96
C VAL A 269 -13.45 -19.36 -20.72
N ILE A 270 -14.55 -18.60 -20.66
CA ILE A 270 -15.52 -18.68 -19.56
C ILE A 270 -16.23 -20.03 -19.50
N GLU A 271 -16.49 -20.68 -20.63
CA GLU A 271 -17.02 -22.05 -20.62
C GLU A 271 -16.02 -23.04 -19.99
N GLN A 272 -14.72 -22.87 -20.23
CA GLN A 272 -13.69 -23.64 -19.53
C GLN A 272 -13.64 -23.31 -18.03
N ALA A 273 -13.75 -22.03 -17.66
CA ALA A 273 -13.80 -21.62 -16.25
C ALA A 273 -15.03 -22.23 -15.54
N ARG A 274 -16.18 -22.27 -16.22
CA ARG A 274 -17.42 -22.91 -15.73
C ARG A 274 -17.22 -24.41 -15.49
N ALA A 275 -16.56 -25.11 -16.40
CA ALA A 275 -16.18 -26.51 -16.19
C ALA A 275 -15.23 -26.69 -15.00
N ASN A 276 -14.28 -25.76 -14.79
CA ASN A 276 -13.33 -25.84 -13.68
C ASN A 276 -13.97 -25.61 -12.30
N PHE A 277 -14.94 -24.69 -12.17
CA PHE A 277 -15.60 -24.39 -10.90
C PHE A 277 -16.84 -25.23 -10.62
N HIS A 278 -17.65 -25.54 -11.64
CA HIS A 278 -18.96 -26.17 -11.46
C HIS A 278 -19.11 -27.53 -12.15
N GLY A 279 -18.11 -27.98 -12.92
CA GLY A 279 -18.09 -29.31 -13.50
C GLY A 279 -17.96 -30.40 -12.42
N PRO A 280 -18.43 -31.64 -12.70
CA PRO A 280 -18.36 -32.75 -11.75
C PRO A 280 -16.91 -33.06 -11.32
N GLU A 281 -15.97 -32.96 -12.25
CA GLU A 281 -14.52 -33.14 -12.06
C GLU A 281 -13.76 -31.80 -12.05
N GLY A 282 -14.45 -30.69 -11.74
CA GLY A 282 -13.87 -29.36 -11.75
C GLY A 282 -12.80 -29.17 -10.68
N GLN A 283 -11.59 -28.77 -11.08
CA GLN A 283 -10.43 -28.58 -10.19
C GLN A 283 -10.59 -27.48 -9.11
N TYR A 284 -11.58 -26.61 -9.23
CA TYR A 284 -11.87 -25.50 -8.29
C TYR A 284 -13.24 -25.62 -7.64
N ARG A 285 -13.86 -26.81 -7.70
CA ARG A 285 -15.19 -27.06 -7.11
C ARG A 285 -15.24 -26.79 -5.61
N ASP A 286 -14.13 -26.94 -4.92
CA ASP A 286 -13.98 -26.68 -3.48
C ASP A 286 -14.24 -25.22 -3.06
N VAL A 287 -14.21 -24.27 -3.99
CA VAL A 287 -14.51 -22.86 -3.74
C VAL A 287 -15.71 -22.32 -4.53
N SER A 288 -16.47 -23.20 -5.19
CA SER A 288 -17.60 -22.81 -6.04
C SER A 288 -18.68 -21.99 -5.32
N ASP A 289 -18.92 -22.20 -4.02
CA ASP A 289 -19.86 -21.40 -3.21
C ASP A 289 -19.44 -19.92 -3.04
N GLN A 290 -18.18 -19.61 -3.30
CA GLN A 290 -17.64 -18.26 -3.26
C GLN A 290 -17.68 -17.56 -4.64
N ILE A 291 -17.96 -18.30 -5.72
CA ILE A 291 -18.06 -17.79 -7.09
C ILE A 291 -19.25 -18.45 -7.80
N PRO A 292 -20.46 -17.89 -7.65
CA PRO A 292 -21.64 -18.37 -8.35
C PRO A 292 -21.47 -18.37 -9.88
N SER A 293 -22.24 -19.20 -10.58
CA SER A 293 -22.13 -19.35 -12.04
C SER A 293 -22.38 -18.07 -12.84
N GLU A 294 -23.15 -17.13 -12.28
CA GLU A 294 -23.40 -15.78 -12.81
C GLU A 294 -22.19 -14.84 -12.67
N ASN A 295 -21.24 -15.16 -11.78
CA ASN A 295 -19.98 -14.43 -11.62
C ASN A 295 -18.88 -14.96 -12.55
N LEU A 296 -19.19 -15.93 -13.42
CA LEU A 296 -18.36 -16.33 -14.55
C LEU A 296 -18.88 -15.64 -15.81
N ILE A 297 -18.26 -14.53 -16.16
CA ILE A 297 -18.82 -13.48 -17.01
C ILE A 297 -18.12 -13.51 -18.36
N ALA A 298 -18.83 -14.03 -19.37
CA ALA A 298 -18.41 -13.94 -20.76
C ALA A 298 -18.52 -12.49 -21.23
N GLY A 299 -17.40 -11.88 -21.62
CA GLY A 299 -17.36 -10.47 -22.00
C GLY A 299 -16.07 -10.06 -22.70
N ASP A 300 -15.99 -8.76 -23.00
CA ASP A 300 -14.84 -8.12 -23.62
C ASP A 300 -14.47 -6.87 -22.82
N PHE A 301 -13.30 -6.88 -22.20
CA PHE A 301 -12.80 -5.76 -21.39
C PHE A 301 -12.50 -4.49 -22.21
N PHE A 302 -12.42 -4.58 -23.55
CA PHE A 302 -12.36 -3.41 -24.42
C PHE A 302 -13.69 -2.69 -24.55
N VAL A 303 -14.79 -3.36 -24.18
CA VAL A 303 -16.16 -2.82 -24.28
C VAL A 303 -16.66 -2.38 -22.92
N GLU A 304 -16.90 -3.32 -22.00
CA GLU A 304 -17.48 -3.03 -20.69
C GLU A 304 -17.15 -4.12 -19.65
N LEU A 305 -17.27 -3.77 -18.38
CA LEU A 305 -17.04 -4.67 -17.25
C LEU A 305 -18.20 -4.56 -16.23
N PRO A 306 -18.50 -5.65 -15.49
CA PRO A 306 -19.50 -5.64 -14.44
C PRO A 306 -19.08 -4.71 -13.30
N THR A 307 -20.04 -4.07 -12.64
CA THR A 307 -19.72 -3.15 -11.54
C THR A 307 -19.13 -3.88 -10.33
N SER A 308 -17.95 -3.47 -9.87
CA SER A 308 -17.27 -4.08 -8.70
C SER A 308 -16.51 -3.05 -7.87
N ASP A 309 -16.15 -3.43 -6.65
CA ASP A 309 -15.27 -2.65 -5.78
C ASP A 309 -13.79 -2.93 -6.10
N VAL A 310 -13.43 -4.16 -6.47
CA VAL A 310 -12.03 -4.53 -6.70
C VAL A 310 -11.92 -5.31 -7.99
N PHE A 311 -10.96 -4.90 -8.81
CA PHE A 311 -10.53 -5.66 -9.97
C PHE A 311 -9.08 -6.11 -9.77
N THR A 312 -8.75 -7.26 -10.32
CA THR A 312 -7.38 -7.68 -10.55
C THR A 312 -7.21 -8.10 -12.00
N ILE A 313 -6.01 -7.92 -12.53
CA ILE A 313 -5.64 -8.30 -13.89
C ILE A 313 -4.21 -8.81 -13.85
N LYS A 314 -3.95 -9.96 -14.47
CA LYS A 314 -2.65 -10.64 -14.36
C LYS A 314 -2.16 -11.06 -15.73
N TRP A 315 -0.99 -10.57 -16.15
CA TRP A 315 -0.38 -10.88 -17.45
C TRP A 315 -1.37 -10.64 -18.60
N CYS A 316 -1.86 -9.41 -18.73
CA CYS A 316 -2.80 -9.04 -19.80
C CYS A 316 -2.48 -7.68 -20.42
N LEU A 317 -2.24 -6.64 -19.62
CA LEU A 317 -1.88 -5.29 -20.11
C LEU A 317 -0.52 -5.26 -20.81
N HIS A 318 0.38 -6.21 -20.53
CA HIS A 318 1.65 -6.36 -21.24
C HIS A 318 1.52 -6.87 -22.69
N ASP A 319 0.38 -7.47 -23.05
CA ASP A 319 0.10 -7.91 -24.43
C ASP A 319 -0.20 -6.72 -25.36
N TRP A 320 -0.41 -5.53 -24.78
CA TRP A 320 -0.97 -4.38 -25.47
C TRP A 320 -0.06 -3.16 -25.38
N ASP A 321 -0.07 -2.35 -26.45
CA ASP A 321 0.46 -1.00 -26.43
C ASP A 321 -0.31 -0.08 -25.45
N ASP A 322 0.19 1.14 -25.26
CA ASP A 322 -0.40 2.09 -24.31
C ASP A 322 -1.78 2.60 -24.73
N GLU A 323 -2.09 2.62 -26.02
CA GLU A 323 -3.41 3.04 -26.53
C GLU A 323 -4.48 2.03 -26.12
N LYS A 324 -4.23 0.75 -26.38
CA LYS A 324 -5.13 -0.35 -26.02
C LYS A 324 -5.18 -0.58 -24.51
N ALA A 325 -4.04 -0.56 -23.83
CA ALA A 325 -4.02 -0.63 -22.36
C ALA A 325 -4.84 0.52 -21.73
N SER A 326 -4.80 1.72 -22.32
CA SER A 326 -5.59 2.86 -21.85
C SER A 326 -7.10 2.64 -21.94
N ILE A 327 -7.57 1.95 -22.99
CA ILE A 327 -8.99 1.59 -23.14
C ILE A 327 -9.42 0.66 -22.00
N ILE A 328 -8.64 -0.39 -21.74
CA ILE A 328 -8.90 -1.39 -20.70
C ILE A 328 -8.95 -0.70 -19.32
N LEU A 329 -7.91 0.07 -18.99
CA LEU A 329 -7.82 0.79 -17.72
C LEU A 329 -8.98 1.79 -17.54
N THR A 330 -9.40 2.46 -18.61
CA THR A 330 -10.54 3.38 -18.59
C THR A 330 -11.85 2.65 -18.32
N ASN A 331 -12.07 1.50 -18.94
CA ASN A 331 -13.28 0.71 -18.75
C ASN A 331 -13.36 0.09 -17.36
N ILE A 332 -12.26 -0.45 -16.85
CA ILE A 332 -12.17 -0.94 -15.46
C ILE A 332 -12.53 0.20 -14.49
N ARG A 333 -11.99 1.40 -14.71
CA ARG A 333 -12.28 2.56 -13.86
C ARG A 333 -13.76 2.93 -13.88
N LYS A 334 -14.41 2.90 -15.05
CA LYS A 334 -15.85 3.17 -15.18
C LYS A 334 -16.70 2.15 -14.43
N ALA A 335 -16.27 0.89 -14.39
CA ALA A 335 -16.96 -0.20 -13.70
C ALA A 335 -16.68 -0.23 -12.19
N LEU A 336 -15.71 0.52 -11.69
CA LEU A 336 -15.46 0.63 -10.25
C LEU A 336 -16.60 1.37 -9.54
N LYS A 337 -17.10 0.78 -8.45
CA LYS A 337 -17.94 1.49 -7.49
C LYS A 337 -17.13 2.62 -6.86
N ARG A 338 -17.80 3.68 -6.44
CA ARG A 338 -17.17 4.75 -5.64
C ARG A 338 -17.13 4.32 -4.17
N SER A 339 -16.00 3.75 -3.76
CA SER A 339 -15.75 3.26 -2.40
C SER A 339 -14.29 3.52 -2.02
N SER A 340 -14.00 3.62 -0.73
CA SER A 340 -12.62 3.70 -0.21
C SER A 340 -11.82 2.41 -0.44
N LYS A 341 -12.51 1.30 -0.75
CA LYS A 341 -11.89 0.03 -1.10
C LYS A 341 -11.52 -0.07 -2.58
N SER A 342 -12.03 0.85 -3.40
CA SER A 342 -11.96 0.74 -4.84
C SER A 342 -10.54 0.80 -5.38
N ARG A 343 -10.13 -0.26 -6.05
CA ARG A 343 -8.78 -0.39 -6.60
C ARG A 343 -8.71 -1.40 -7.73
N LEU A 344 -7.67 -1.26 -8.55
CA LEU A 344 -7.20 -2.25 -9.51
C LEU A 344 -5.84 -2.78 -9.05
N VAL A 345 -5.71 -4.10 -8.95
CA VAL A 345 -4.44 -4.79 -8.64
C VAL A 345 -3.92 -5.43 -9.92
N ILE A 346 -2.88 -4.84 -10.50
CA ILE A 346 -2.24 -5.33 -11.71
C ILE A 346 -1.09 -6.24 -11.30
N LEU A 347 -1.05 -7.47 -11.79
CA LEU A 347 0.01 -8.45 -11.54
C LEU A 347 0.83 -8.64 -12.81
N GLU A 348 1.83 -7.77 -12.99
CA GLU A 348 2.70 -7.74 -14.17
C GLU A 348 4.15 -7.44 -13.79
N SER A 349 5.07 -7.65 -14.72
CA SER A 349 6.46 -7.29 -14.50
C SER A 349 6.61 -5.77 -14.43
N VAL A 350 7.59 -5.33 -13.65
CA VAL A 350 8.02 -3.93 -13.61
C VAL A 350 9.48 -3.93 -13.99
N LEU A 351 9.79 -3.30 -15.13
CA LEU A 351 11.15 -3.25 -15.64
C LEU A 351 12.09 -2.62 -14.62
N THR A 352 13.16 -3.33 -14.31
CA THR A 352 14.20 -2.91 -13.36
C THR A 352 15.59 -3.29 -13.86
N ASP A 353 16.57 -2.49 -13.48
CA ASP A 353 17.98 -2.71 -13.76
C ASP A 353 18.60 -3.77 -12.82
N GLY A 354 19.89 -4.02 -12.97
CA GLY A 354 20.64 -4.91 -12.08
C GLY A 354 20.55 -6.39 -12.46
N HIS A 355 21.23 -7.21 -11.68
CA HIS A 355 21.27 -8.65 -11.85
C HIS A 355 19.93 -9.30 -11.50
N ILE A 356 19.30 -8.87 -10.42
CA ILE A 356 18.01 -9.41 -9.97
C ILE A 356 16.89 -9.04 -10.95
N GLY A 357 16.90 -7.81 -11.47
CA GLY A 357 15.93 -7.33 -12.46
C GLY A 357 15.99 -8.00 -13.83
N ARG A 358 17.00 -8.86 -14.12
CA ARG A 358 17.20 -9.47 -15.46
C ARG A 358 15.97 -10.21 -16.01
N MET A 359 15.18 -10.83 -15.13
CA MET A 359 13.99 -11.57 -15.55
C MET A 359 12.92 -10.66 -16.15
N THR A 360 12.81 -9.42 -15.68
CA THR A 360 11.85 -8.43 -16.20
C THR A 360 12.21 -8.03 -17.64
N ARG A 361 13.51 -7.87 -17.91
CA ARG A 361 14.03 -7.58 -19.26
C ARG A 361 13.88 -8.77 -20.21
N TYR A 362 14.02 -10.00 -19.70
CA TYR A 362 13.73 -11.19 -20.50
C TYR A 362 12.24 -11.33 -20.80
N ALA A 363 11.36 -10.98 -19.86
CA ALA A 363 9.93 -10.96 -20.09
C ALA A 363 9.56 -9.97 -21.21
N ASP A 364 10.13 -8.76 -21.17
CA ASP A 364 9.92 -7.73 -22.19
C ASP A 364 10.29 -8.18 -23.61
N ILE A 365 11.51 -8.70 -23.77
CA ILE A 365 11.93 -9.26 -25.06
C ILE A 365 11.01 -10.41 -25.49
N ASN A 366 10.59 -11.28 -24.56
CA ASN A 366 9.69 -12.37 -24.92
C ASN A 366 8.30 -11.89 -25.34
N MET A 367 7.77 -10.82 -24.75
CA MET A 367 6.49 -10.23 -25.16
C MET A 367 6.59 -9.59 -26.55
N MET A 368 7.68 -8.86 -26.79
CA MET A 368 8.00 -8.36 -28.13
C MET A 368 8.09 -9.51 -29.14
N VAL A 369 8.80 -10.60 -28.79
CA VAL A 369 8.98 -11.79 -29.64
C VAL A 369 7.68 -12.50 -29.97
N ALA A 370 6.86 -12.77 -28.95
CA ALA A 370 5.71 -13.65 -29.05
C ALA A 370 4.49 -12.95 -29.66
N VAL A 371 4.18 -11.74 -29.18
CA VAL A 371 2.89 -11.08 -29.46
C VAL A 371 3.03 -9.60 -29.84
N GLY A 372 4.26 -9.06 -29.90
CA GLY A 372 4.49 -7.64 -30.13
C GLY A 372 4.13 -6.76 -28.93
N GLY A 373 3.98 -7.37 -27.75
CA GLY A 373 3.71 -6.68 -26.49
C GLY A 373 4.97 -6.08 -25.88
N LYS A 374 4.82 -5.52 -24.67
CA LYS A 374 5.92 -4.92 -23.91
C LYS A 374 5.68 -5.02 -22.40
N GLU A 375 6.75 -5.12 -21.64
CA GLU A 375 6.72 -4.78 -20.21
C GLU A 375 6.91 -3.27 -20.05
N ARG A 376 6.64 -2.75 -18.85
CA ARG A 376 6.75 -1.31 -18.55
C ARG A 376 7.59 -1.08 -17.31
N ASP A 377 8.35 0.00 -17.29
CA ASP A 377 9.00 0.48 -16.06
C ASP A 377 8.00 1.23 -15.15
N GLU A 378 8.43 1.60 -13.94
CA GLU A 378 7.57 2.34 -13.02
C GLU A 378 7.12 3.70 -13.58
N ALA A 379 7.98 4.41 -14.31
CA ALA A 379 7.67 5.73 -14.85
C ALA A 379 6.60 5.63 -15.96
N GLU A 380 6.70 4.63 -16.83
CA GLU A 380 5.71 4.31 -17.84
C GLU A 380 4.37 3.90 -17.21
N TRP A 381 4.39 3.05 -16.18
CA TRP A 381 3.18 2.70 -15.42
C TRP A 381 2.51 3.92 -14.79
N ARG A 382 3.29 4.83 -14.19
CA ARG A 382 2.77 6.09 -13.60
C ARG A 382 2.13 6.97 -14.67
N LYS A 383 2.81 7.16 -15.80
CA LYS A 383 2.29 7.93 -16.94
C LYS A 383 0.98 7.34 -17.46
N LEU A 384 0.92 6.02 -17.63
CA LEU A 384 -0.28 5.32 -18.09
C LEU A 384 -1.42 5.45 -17.07
N ALA A 385 -1.12 5.33 -15.77
CA ALA A 385 -2.09 5.54 -14.70
C ALA A 385 -2.70 6.95 -14.77
N GLU A 386 -1.86 7.99 -14.82
CA GLU A 386 -2.30 9.40 -14.86
C GLU A 386 -3.16 9.68 -16.08
N ALA A 387 -2.73 9.23 -17.26
CA ALA A 387 -3.45 9.40 -18.52
C ALA A 387 -4.86 8.77 -18.51
N THR A 388 -5.03 7.72 -17.72
CA THR A 388 -6.30 6.98 -17.59
C THR A 388 -7.05 7.33 -16.29
N GLY A 389 -6.60 8.38 -15.60
CA GLY A 389 -7.10 8.91 -14.34
C GLY A 389 -7.20 7.88 -13.23
N TRP A 390 -6.10 7.17 -13.07
CA TRP A 390 -5.71 6.42 -11.90
C TRP A 390 -4.52 7.09 -11.22
N LYS A 391 -4.28 6.70 -9.98
CA LYS A 391 -3.02 6.94 -9.30
C LYS A 391 -2.38 5.59 -8.99
N LEU A 392 -1.12 5.42 -9.40
CA LEU A 392 -0.29 4.32 -8.92
C LEU A 392 0.06 4.60 -7.44
N ARG A 393 -0.57 3.84 -6.53
CA ARG A 393 -0.41 3.97 -5.08
C ARG A 393 0.89 3.33 -4.60
N LYS A 394 1.15 2.09 -4.99
CA LYS A 394 2.34 1.33 -4.58
C LYS A 394 2.62 0.15 -5.52
N ILE A 395 3.89 -0.23 -5.61
CA ILE A 395 4.35 -1.49 -6.24
C ILE A 395 4.84 -2.41 -5.13
N TYR A 396 4.36 -3.64 -5.10
CA TYR A 396 4.72 -4.67 -4.13
C TYR A 396 5.55 -5.75 -4.82
N PRO A 397 6.83 -5.93 -4.46
CA PRO A 397 7.60 -7.09 -4.86
C PRO A 397 7.01 -8.37 -4.28
N LEU A 398 6.96 -9.44 -5.07
CA LEU A 398 6.33 -10.71 -4.71
C LEU A 398 7.39 -11.83 -4.72
N ARG A 399 7.61 -12.49 -3.58
CA ARG A 399 8.66 -13.52 -3.47
C ARG A 399 8.35 -14.73 -4.36
N ASN A 400 9.38 -15.26 -5.02
CA ASN A 400 9.26 -16.39 -5.95
C ASN A 400 8.23 -16.16 -7.08
N ALA A 401 7.92 -14.91 -7.38
CA ALA A 401 7.03 -14.52 -8.46
C ALA A 401 7.76 -13.50 -9.36
N TRP A 402 7.54 -13.61 -10.67
CA TRP A 402 8.05 -12.67 -11.66
C TRP A 402 7.24 -11.37 -11.78
N PRO A 403 5.90 -11.36 -11.61
CA PRO A 403 5.18 -10.10 -11.55
C PRO A 403 5.40 -9.43 -10.19
N SER A 404 5.21 -8.11 -10.17
CA SER A 404 4.90 -7.34 -8.96
C SER A 404 3.39 -7.11 -8.88
N ALA A 405 2.87 -6.80 -7.69
CA ALA A 405 1.52 -6.25 -7.59
C ALA A 405 1.59 -4.72 -7.67
N ILE A 406 1.07 -4.15 -8.75
CA ILE A 406 1.00 -2.72 -9.00
C ILE A 406 -0.42 -2.27 -8.65
N GLU A 407 -0.53 -1.39 -7.67
CA GLU A 407 -1.81 -1.00 -7.13
C GLU A 407 -2.26 0.36 -7.64
N PHE A 408 -3.34 0.35 -8.41
CA PHE A 408 -3.97 1.54 -8.95
C PHE A 408 -5.22 1.89 -8.13
N VAL A 409 -5.31 3.14 -7.69
CA VAL A 409 -6.53 3.68 -7.06
C VAL A 409 -7.18 4.71 -7.99
N PRO A 410 -8.50 4.69 -8.15
CA PRO A 410 -9.16 5.53 -9.14
C PRO A 410 -9.11 7.01 -8.73
N VAL A 411 -8.78 7.88 -9.69
CA VAL A 411 -8.96 9.33 -9.54
C VAL A 411 -10.30 9.69 -10.16
N TRP A 412 -11.25 10.05 -9.31
CA TRP A 412 -12.57 10.47 -9.76
C TRP A 412 -12.54 11.95 -10.12
N PRO A 413 -13.09 12.36 -11.29
CA PRO A 413 -13.37 13.76 -11.54
C PRO A 413 -14.25 14.30 -10.41
N ALA A 414 -13.97 15.51 -9.94
CA ALA A 414 -14.95 16.26 -9.15
C ALA A 414 -16.24 16.30 -9.99
N LYS A 415 -17.37 15.85 -9.43
CA LYS A 415 -18.62 15.69 -10.17
C LYS A 415 -18.92 16.98 -10.97
N GLU A 416 -18.98 16.88 -12.29
CA GLU A 416 -19.71 17.86 -13.09
C GLU A 416 -21.19 17.76 -12.68
N ASP A 417 -21.75 18.88 -12.23
CA ASP A 417 -23.16 18.98 -11.89
C ASP A 417 -24.03 18.63 -13.10
N VAL A 418 -24.96 17.70 -12.90
CA VAL A 418 -25.98 17.35 -13.87
C VAL A 418 -26.76 18.61 -14.20
N LYS A 419 -26.68 19.04 -15.47
CA LYS A 419 -27.51 20.10 -16.06
C LYS A 419 -29.00 19.78 -15.84
N THR A 420 -29.57 20.30 -14.77
CA THR A 420 -31.00 20.60 -14.71
C THR A 420 -31.17 22.00 -15.28
N ASN A 421 -32.09 22.13 -16.25
CA ASN A 421 -32.44 23.37 -16.92
C ASN A 421 -32.90 24.44 -15.93
N VAL A 422 -31.96 25.19 -15.35
CA VAL A 422 -32.21 26.47 -14.73
C VAL A 422 -31.32 27.47 -15.45
N LYS A 423 -31.97 28.47 -16.05
CA LYS A 423 -31.33 29.55 -16.81
C LYS A 423 -30.15 30.12 -16.01
N THR A 424 -29.01 30.17 -16.66
CA THR A 424 -27.83 30.92 -16.23
C THR A 424 -28.20 32.40 -16.14
N ASN A 425 -28.28 32.90 -14.92
CA ASN A 425 -27.89 34.26 -14.60
C ASN A 425 -26.62 34.16 -13.76
N ASP A 426 -25.64 34.97 -14.13
CA ASP A 426 -24.36 35.18 -13.46
C ASP A 426 -24.51 35.51 -11.96
N ASP A 427 -23.44 35.24 -11.22
CA ASP A 427 -23.11 35.71 -9.86
C ASP A 427 -24.11 35.41 -8.71
N ALA A 428 -23.83 34.34 -7.93
CA ALA A 428 -24.20 34.23 -6.51
C ALA A 428 -23.46 33.08 -5.76
N THR A 429 -22.59 33.47 -4.82
CA THR A 429 -22.30 32.83 -3.50
C THR A 429 -22.42 31.30 -3.34
N ARG A 430 -21.28 30.62 -3.16
CA ARG A 430 -21.19 29.29 -2.52
C ARG A 430 -21.63 29.38 -1.06
N GLU A 431 -22.91 29.27 -0.73
CA GLU A 431 -23.33 29.04 0.66
C GLU A 431 -23.52 27.54 0.94
N GLY A 432 -22.72 26.98 1.85
CA GLY A 432 -23.12 25.83 2.68
C GLY A 432 -22.96 24.42 2.13
N SER A 433 -21.84 24.05 1.49
CA SER A 433 -21.57 22.63 1.22
C SER A 433 -21.37 21.85 2.53
N GLN A 434 -22.21 20.85 2.79
CA GLN A 434 -22.06 19.94 3.93
C GLN A 434 -21.31 18.68 3.52
N VAL A 435 -20.58 18.08 4.46
CA VAL A 435 -20.02 16.73 4.35
C VAL A 435 -20.59 15.85 5.44
N VAL A 436 -20.80 14.57 5.15
CA VAL A 436 -21.22 13.57 6.14
C VAL A 436 -20.00 12.73 6.51
N ALA A 437 -19.59 12.75 7.77
CA ALA A 437 -18.44 11.99 8.25
C ALA A 437 -18.76 11.27 9.56
N THR A 438 -18.06 10.17 9.82
CA THR A 438 -18.18 9.44 11.08
C THR A 438 -17.45 10.21 12.19
N MET A 439 -18.14 10.47 13.29
CA MET A 439 -17.59 11.06 14.51
C MET A 439 -18.01 10.24 15.73
N ARG A 440 -17.18 10.23 16.76
CA ARG A 440 -17.33 9.35 17.91
C ARG A 440 -17.79 10.11 19.16
N PHE A 441 -18.91 9.70 19.75
CA PHE A 441 -19.58 10.34 20.87
C PHE A 441 -19.69 9.42 22.07
N LEU A 442 -19.92 9.99 23.26
CA LEU A 442 -20.31 9.22 24.43
C LEU A 442 -21.61 8.46 24.12
N GLU A 443 -21.70 7.20 24.55
CA GLU A 443 -22.98 6.48 24.56
C GLU A 443 -24.06 7.26 25.34
N PRO A 444 -25.36 7.06 25.06
CA PRO A 444 -26.42 7.64 25.90
C PRO A 444 -26.13 7.39 27.39
N TRP A 445 -25.91 8.46 28.15
CA TRP A 445 -25.34 8.33 29.49
C TRP A 445 -26.42 8.20 30.56
N ASP A 446 -26.31 7.16 31.36
CA ASP A 446 -27.11 6.98 32.58
C ASP A 446 -26.33 7.52 33.78
N SER A 447 -26.80 8.64 34.33
CA SER A 447 -26.20 9.28 35.50
C SER A 447 -26.21 8.40 36.76
N SER A 448 -26.99 7.31 36.81
CA SER A 448 -26.96 6.35 37.93
C SER A 448 -25.60 5.65 38.05
N ARG A 449 -24.82 5.61 36.97
CA ARG A 449 -23.45 5.04 36.92
C ARG A 449 -22.37 5.99 37.44
N GLY A 450 -22.76 7.19 37.90
CA GLY A 450 -21.84 8.27 38.27
C GLY A 450 -21.33 9.05 37.06
N ASP A 451 -20.22 9.78 37.25
CA ASP A 451 -19.57 10.51 36.17
C ASP A 451 -18.80 9.55 35.24
N PRO A 452 -18.78 9.81 33.91
CA PRO A 452 -17.85 9.16 33.00
C PRO A 452 -16.40 9.32 33.49
N TYR A 453 -15.54 8.33 33.24
CA TYR A 453 -14.11 8.45 33.50
C TYR A 453 -13.24 7.73 32.46
N ILE A 454 -12.02 8.22 32.30
CA ILE A 454 -10.92 7.58 31.56
C ILE A 454 -9.71 7.48 32.50
N ARG A 455 -9.08 6.31 32.56
CA ARG A 455 -7.97 5.98 33.47
C ARG A 455 -6.69 5.69 32.70
N ILE A 456 -5.70 6.55 32.85
CA ILE A 456 -4.38 6.37 32.23
C ILE A 456 -3.57 5.37 33.06
N ASN A 457 -2.98 4.36 32.41
CA ASN A 457 -2.18 3.30 33.05
C ASN A 457 -2.94 2.61 34.21
N ALA A 458 -4.11 2.05 33.93
CA ALA A 458 -4.94 1.38 34.92
C ALA A 458 -4.18 0.22 35.61
N GLU A 459 -4.18 0.21 36.94
CA GLU A 459 -3.60 -0.90 37.72
C GLU A 459 -4.50 -2.16 37.64
N PRO A 460 -3.95 -3.37 37.83
CA PRO A 460 -4.72 -4.61 37.83
C PRO A 460 -5.93 -4.52 38.78
N GLY A 461 -7.13 -4.75 38.25
CA GLY A 461 -8.40 -4.66 39.01
C GLY A 461 -9.19 -3.37 38.81
N TYR A 462 -8.64 -2.36 38.13
CA TYR A 462 -9.34 -1.12 37.79
C TYR A 462 -9.66 -1.04 36.30
N GLY A 463 -10.91 -0.68 35.96
CA GLY A 463 -11.32 -0.46 34.57
C GLY A 463 -10.67 0.78 33.95
N HIS A 464 -10.38 0.73 32.65
CA HIS A 464 -9.85 1.87 31.89
C HIS A 464 -10.90 2.97 31.70
N MET A 465 -12.15 2.61 31.45
CA MET A 465 -13.28 3.54 31.34
C MET A 465 -14.57 2.86 31.82
N ASN A 466 -15.56 3.64 32.23
CA ASN A 466 -16.89 3.16 32.62
C ASN A 466 -17.96 3.44 31.57
N PHE A 467 -17.58 3.71 30.32
CA PHE A 467 -18.50 4.03 29.22
C PHE A 467 -17.98 3.45 27.91
N GLU A 468 -18.85 3.42 26.91
CA GLU A 468 -18.47 3.07 25.55
C GLU A 468 -18.58 4.28 24.61
N TRP A 469 -17.68 4.30 23.63
CA TRP A 469 -17.74 5.24 22.52
C TRP A 469 -18.67 4.71 21.43
N ARG A 470 -19.50 5.58 20.84
CA ARG A 470 -20.39 5.24 19.72
C ARG A 470 -20.12 6.13 18.51
N ASP A 471 -20.07 5.51 17.35
CA ASP A 471 -19.83 6.18 16.08
C ASP A 471 -21.16 6.61 15.44
N TYR A 472 -21.25 7.87 15.03
CA TYR A 472 -22.42 8.45 14.37
C TYR A 472 -22.01 9.14 13.07
N ALA A 473 -22.87 9.06 12.05
CA ALA A 473 -22.75 9.86 10.85
C ALA A 473 -23.22 11.30 11.13
N VAL A 474 -22.31 12.26 11.01
CA VAL A 474 -22.58 13.67 11.36
C VAL A 474 -22.50 14.55 10.13
N ASN A 475 -23.48 15.44 9.98
CA ASN A 475 -23.45 16.51 8.98
C ASN A 475 -22.56 17.65 9.47
N ILE A 476 -21.44 17.87 8.80
CA ILE A 476 -20.45 18.91 9.12
C ILE A 476 -20.46 19.93 7.98
N THR A 477 -20.76 21.18 8.30
CA THR A 477 -20.94 22.26 7.32
C THR A 477 -19.62 22.95 7.04
N ASP A 478 -19.29 23.16 5.76
CA ASP A 478 -18.14 24.01 5.39
C ASP A 478 -18.40 25.45 5.84
N ALA A 479 -17.55 25.91 6.76
CA ALA A 479 -17.59 27.25 7.32
C ALA A 479 -16.96 28.29 6.40
N ARG A 480 -16.19 27.89 5.37
CA ARG A 480 -15.46 28.81 4.46
C ARG A 480 -16.34 29.96 3.94
N PRO A 481 -17.57 29.74 3.46
CA PRO A 481 -18.44 30.82 3.00
C PRO A 481 -18.86 31.82 4.07
N LYS A 482 -18.88 31.38 5.34
CA LYS A 482 -19.33 32.14 6.50
C LYS A 482 -18.19 32.37 7.49
N LYS A 483 -16.93 32.24 7.07
CA LYS A 483 -15.73 32.26 7.93
C LYS A 483 -15.77 33.44 8.91
N GLY A 484 -16.13 34.63 8.40
CA GLY A 484 -16.22 35.87 9.16
C GLY A 484 -17.49 36.06 10.02
N GLN A 485 -18.39 35.08 10.13
CA GLN A 485 -19.64 35.17 10.91
C GLN A 485 -19.55 34.46 12.28
N PHE A 486 -18.59 33.55 12.46
CA PHE A 486 -18.39 32.83 13.71
C PHE A 486 -17.71 33.72 14.75
N ARG A 487 -18.15 33.64 16.00
CA ARG A 487 -17.63 34.46 17.11
C ARG A 487 -17.49 33.57 18.34
N LEU A 488 -16.41 33.78 19.08
CA LEU A 488 -16.16 33.05 20.32
C LEU A 488 -17.35 33.15 21.26
N ASP A 489 -17.87 34.35 21.53
CA ASP A 489 -18.95 34.58 22.50
C ASP A 489 -20.31 34.01 22.12
N THR A 490 -20.56 33.70 20.85
CA THR A 490 -21.86 33.16 20.42
C THR A 490 -21.79 31.70 19.98
N HIS A 491 -20.76 31.33 19.22
CA HIS A 491 -20.63 29.99 18.63
C HIS A 491 -19.71 29.07 19.44
N GLY A 492 -18.85 29.62 20.29
CA GLY A 492 -17.81 28.87 21.00
C GLY A 492 -16.51 28.72 20.19
N PHE A 493 -16.53 29.02 18.89
CA PHE A 493 -15.34 29.03 18.04
C PHE A 493 -15.39 30.21 17.05
N ALA A 494 -14.23 30.52 16.47
CA ALA A 494 -14.10 31.48 15.37
C ALA A 494 -12.87 31.15 14.52
N TYR A 495 -12.88 31.61 13.26
CA TYR A 495 -11.77 31.44 12.33
C TYR A 495 -11.13 32.81 12.02
N TYR A 496 -9.81 32.86 11.95
CA TYR A 496 -9.08 34.09 11.65
C TYR A 496 -7.93 33.82 10.68
N ASP A 497 -7.61 34.83 9.87
CA ASP A 497 -6.34 34.92 9.17
C ASP A 497 -5.27 35.38 10.15
N ASP A 498 -4.18 34.64 10.23
CA ASP A 498 -3.06 34.89 11.13
C ASP A 498 -1.79 34.33 10.49
N THR A 499 -1.10 35.13 9.69
CA THR A 499 0.14 34.71 9.01
C THR A 499 1.32 34.69 9.99
N ILE A 500 2.11 33.62 9.95
CA ILE A 500 3.36 33.50 10.70
C ILE A 500 4.56 33.30 9.76
N PRO A 501 5.76 33.78 10.14
CA PRO A 501 6.98 33.55 9.37
C PRO A 501 7.34 32.05 9.19
N ALA A 502 8.01 31.72 8.10
CA ALA A 502 8.38 30.35 7.76
C ALA A 502 9.37 29.71 8.75
N ASP A 503 10.26 30.49 9.36
CA ASP A 503 11.17 30.04 10.42
C ASP A 503 10.41 29.61 11.68
N VAL A 504 9.28 30.26 12.00
CA VAL A 504 8.40 29.84 13.10
C VAL A 504 7.72 28.50 12.77
N ILE A 505 7.27 28.32 11.53
CA ILE A 505 6.69 27.04 11.06
C ILE A 505 7.74 25.92 11.15
N ASN A 506 8.96 26.18 10.69
CA ASN A 506 10.06 25.21 10.75
C ASN A 506 10.43 24.85 12.20
N ALA A 507 10.46 25.84 13.10
CA ALA A 507 10.69 25.60 14.53
C ALA A 507 9.59 24.74 15.16
N LEU A 508 8.33 24.95 14.76
CA LEU A 508 7.18 24.14 15.20
C LEU A 508 7.28 22.70 14.68
N ARG A 509 7.65 22.49 13.41
CA ARG A 509 7.83 21.15 12.82
C ARG A 509 9.06 20.42 13.37
N GLY A 510 10.07 21.17 13.83
CA GLY A 510 11.28 20.62 14.46
C GLY A 510 11.18 20.37 15.97
N ASP A 511 10.04 20.66 16.61
CA ASP A 511 9.85 20.61 18.08
C ASP A 511 10.94 21.37 18.87
N ASP A 512 11.43 22.50 18.35
CA ASP A 512 12.36 23.35 19.09
C ASP A 512 11.59 24.14 20.17
N LYS A 513 11.47 23.54 21.34
CA LYS A 513 10.74 24.11 22.50
C LYS A 513 11.20 25.50 22.89
N ASN A 514 12.48 25.84 22.69
CA ASN A 514 12.99 27.16 23.02
C ASN A 514 12.57 28.20 21.97
N ALA A 515 12.68 27.85 20.68
CA ALA A 515 12.22 28.70 19.60
C ALA A 515 10.69 28.89 19.62
N ILE A 516 9.91 27.84 19.91
CA ILE A 516 8.45 27.92 20.04
C ILE A 516 8.06 28.89 21.17
N LYS A 517 8.66 28.77 22.35
CA LYS A 517 8.39 29.69 23.47
C LYS A 517 8.84 31.12 23.17
N LYS A 518 9.96 31.30 22.48
CA LYS A 518 10.51 32.63 22.21
C LYS A 518 9.76 33.38 21.11
N LEU A 519 9.37 32.68 20.04
CA LEU A 519 8.83 33.28 18.82
C LEU A 519 7.32 33.06 18.71
N TYR A 520 6.86 31.81 18.83
CA TYR A 520 5.46 31.48 18.58
C TYR A 520 4.53 31.85 19.74
N TYR A 521 4.93 31.61 20.99
CA TYR A 521 4.09 31.98 22.14
C TYR A 521 3.83 33.48 22.20
N ARG A 522 4.85 34.31 21.92
CA ARG A 522 4.68 35.77 21.85
C ARG A 522 3.67 36.16 20.77
N HIS A 523 3.74 35.54 19.60
CA HIS A 523 2.78 35.78 18.50
C HIS A 523 1.36 35.40 18.93
N VAL A 524 1.18 34.21 19.51
CA VAL A 524 -0.12 33.72 19.97
C VAL A 524 -0.68 34.58 21.11
N GLU A 525 0.15 35.04 22.04
CA GLU A 525 -0.27 35.94 23.12
C GLU A 525 -0.88 37.24 22.55
N GLU A 526 -0.18 37.92 21.65
CA GLU A 526 -0.67 39.16 21.03
C GLU A 526 -1.92 38.91 20.17
N PHE A 527 -1.96 37.80 19.43
CA PHE A 527 -3.14 37.39 18.69
C PHE A 527 -4.35 37.16 19.61
N VAL A 528 -4.18 36.43 20.73
CA VAL A 528 -5.25 36.14 21.69
C VAL A 528 -5.75 37.42 22.37
N LYS A 529 -4.85 38.34 22.77
CA LYS A 529 -5.23 39.67 23.28
C LYS A 529 -6.10 40.42 22.28
N LYS A 530 -5.71 40.41 21.00
CA LYS A 530 -6.45 41.08 19.92
C LYS A 530 -7.86 40.50 19.72
N VAL A 531 -8.01 39.17 19.71
CA VAL A 531 -9.32 38.53 19.43
C VAL A 531 -10.25 38.48 20.64
N THR A 532 -9.73 38.54 21.86
CA THR A 532 -10.53 38.49 23.10
C THR A 532 -10.72 39.84 23.77
N GLY A 533 -9.85 40.82 23.48
CA GLY A 533 -9.76 42.08 24.20
C GLY A 533 -9.16 41.96 25.61
N ALA A 534 -8.67 40.78 26.01
CA ALA A 534 -8.06 40.60 27.31
C ALA A 534 -6.71 41.34 27.38
N PRO A 535 -6.42 42.10 28.45
CA PRO A 535 -5.13 42.72 28.66
C PRO A 535 -4.02 41.69 28.96
N ARG A 536 -4.40 40.50 29.43
CA ARG A 536 -3.45 39.46 29.87
C ARG A 536 -3.79 38.11 29.27
N VAL A 537 -2.76 37.41 28.81
CA VAL A 537 -2.83 36.03 28.35
C VAL A 537 -1.77 35.19 29.06
N ILE A 538 -2.13 33.98 29.51
CA ILE A 538 -1.23 33.00 30.09
C ILE A 538 -1.22 31.76 29.21
N ILE A 539 -0.14 31.54 28.45
CA ILE A 539 0.07 30.31 27.69
C ILE A 539 0.75 29.29 28.59
N PHE A 540 0.17 28.09 28.73
CA PHE A 540 0.71 27.07 29.64
C PHE A 540 1.20 25.81 28.94
N ASP A 541 0.64 25.43 27.79
CA ASP A 541 1.16 24.34 26.98
C ASP A 541 0.83 24.50 25.49
N HIS A 542 1.45 23.63 24.69
CA HIS A 542 1.05 23.38 23.32
C HIS A 542 1.14 21.88 23.04
N THR A 543 0.45 21.43 22.00
CA THR A 543 0.52 20.05 21.52
C THR A 543 0.69 20.04 20.02
N LEU A 544 1.71 19.33 19.56
CA LEU A 544 1.92 19.00 18.15
C LEU A 544 1.20 17.70 17.84
N ARG A 545 0.50 17.68 16.70
CA ARG A 545 -0.17 16.48 16.20
C ARG A 545 0.18 16.27 14.73
N LYS A 546 0.53 15.03 14.39
CA LYS A 546 0.78 14.54 13.04
C LYS A 546 -0.11 13.33 12.77
N ARG A 547 -0.83 13.33 11.66
CA ARG A 547 -1.61 12.16 11.23
C ARG A 547 -0.66 11.01 10.94
N ARG A 548 -0.78 9.95 11.75
CA ARG A 548 -0.04 8.69 11.64
C ARG A 548 -0.83 7.72 10.78
N THR A 549 -0.41 7.54 9.53
CA THR A 549 -1.14 6.75 8.51
C THR A 549 -1.10 5.24 8.78
N GLU A 550 -0.15 4.78 9.58
CA GLU A 550 0.03 3.39 9.98
C GLU A 550 -0.96 2.93 11.06
N LEU A 551 -1.62 3.85 11.77
CA LEU A 551 -2.62 3.55 12.78
C LEU A 551 -4.04 3.59 12.17
N GLU A 552 -4.92 2.71 12.65
CA GLU A 552 -6.34 2.77 12.33
C GLU A 552 -6.95 4.14 12.68
N LEU A 553 -8.11 4.46 12.10
CA LEU A 553 -8.71 5.80 12.23
C LEU A 553 -8.82 6.24 13.70
N THR A 554 -9.22 5.34 14.59
CA THR A 554 -9.47 5.70 16.00
C THR A 554 -8.43 5.21 16.99
N GLU A 555 -7.35 4.62 16.49
CA GLU A 555 -6.31 4.03 17.33
C GLU A 555 -5.28 5.10 17.74
N ASN A 556 -5.06 5.24 19.05
CA ASN A 556 -4.03 6.10 19.62
C ASN A 556 -3.63 5.61 21.02
N ASN A 557 -3.17 4.36 21.10
CA ASN A 557 -2.94 3.67 22.37
C ASN A 557 -1.80 4.27 23.22
N ASP A 558 -0.85 4.98 22.58
CA ASP A 558 0.21 5.71 23.27
C ASP A 558 -0.18 7.15 23.66
N GLY A 559 -1.34 7.61 23.20
CA GLY A 559 -1.88 8.95 23.44
C GLY A 559 -1.11 10.07 22.72
N LYS A 560 -0.17 9.75 21.83
CA LYS A 560 0.76 10.71 21.23
C LYS A 560 0.43 10.99 19.77
N GLU A 561 0.57 12.26 19.40
CA GLU A 561 0.67 12.77 18.02
C GLU A 561 -0.57 12.60 17.12
N GLN A 562 -1.37 11.53 17.24
CA GLN A 562 -2.55 11.30 16.39
C GLN A 562 -3.65 12.35 16.64
N PRO A 563 -4.35 12.86 15.61
CA PRO A 563 -5.56 13.66 15.78
C PRO A 563 -6.63 12.94 16.63
N ALA A 564 -7.25 13.64 17.58
CA ALA A 564 -8.29 13.06 18.44
C ALA A 564 -9.63 12.92 17.69
N THR A 565 -10.14 11.69 17.56
CA THR A 565 -11.40 11.35 16.85
C THR A 565 -12.65 11.36 17.71
N MET A 566 -12.50 11.48 19.02
CA MET A 566 -13.62 11.52 19.96
C MET A 566 -14.10 12.96 20.11
N VAL A 567 -15.41 13.15 20.23
CA VAL A 567 -16.00 14.45 20.54
C VAL A 567 -15.74 14.78 22.00
N HIS A 568 -15.08 15.91 22.25
CA HIS A 568 -14.74 16.35 23.59
C HIS A 568 -14.62 17.87 23.68
N CYS A 569 -14.61 18.36 24.92
CA CYS A 569 -13.96 19.59 25.33
C CYS A 569 -12.77 19.23 26.21
N ASP A 570 -11.62 19.87 25.99
CA ASP A 570 -10.37 19.62 26.72
C ASP A 570 -10.52 19.71 28.25
N GLN A 571 -11.41 20.56 28.76
CA GLN A 571 -11.65 20.72 30.19
C GLN A 571 -13.14 20.90 30.47
N SER A 572 -13.59 20.36 31.61
CA SER A 572 -14.80 20.84 32.28
C SER A 572 -14.51 22.15 33.02
N GLU A 573 -15.52 22.76 33.64
CA GLU A 573 -15.31 23.91 34.54
C GLU A 573 -14.36 23.58 35.70
N LYS A 574 -14.51 22.41 36.35
CA LYS A 574 -13.58 21.94 37.39
C LYS A 574 -12.17 21.79 36.85
N GLY A 575 -12.01 21.22 35.65
CA GLY A 575 -10.72 21.05 34.99
C GLY A 575 -10.06 22.39 34.65
N ALA A 576 -10.83 23.34 34.12
CA ALA A 576 -10.37 24.67 33.74
C ALA A 576 -9.92 25.48 34.97
N LEU A 577 -10.70 25.47 36.06
CA LEU A 577 -10.33 26.13 37.31
C LEU A 577 -9.05 25.54 37.91
N ARG A 578 -8.90 24.21 37.90
CA ARG A 578 -7.67 23.54 38.34
C ARG A 578 -6.47 23.97 37.48
N ARG A 579 -6.62 23.99 36.16
CA ARG A 579 -5.57 24.42 35.22
C ARG A 579 -5.22 25.90 35.40
N LEU A 580 -6.20 26.76 35.67
CA LEU A 580 -5.96 28.17 35.95
C LEU A 580 -5.11 28.31 37.21
N THR A 581 -5.52 27.70 38.33
CA THR A 581 -4.76 27.72 39.59
C THR A 581 -3.31 27.26 39.42
N MET A 582 -3.06 26.21 38.62
CA MET A 582 -1.71 25.70 38.36
C MET A 582 -0.81 26.67 37.58
N ASN A 583 -1.37 27.67 36.90
CA ASN A 583 -0.64 28.59 36.03
C ASN A 583 -0.72 30.06 36.47
N LEU A 584 -1.38 30.34 37.59
CA LEU A 584 -1.30 31.64 38.26
C LEU A 584 0.04 31.79 38.99
N GLY A 585 0.51 33.03 39.15
CA GLY A 585 1.70 33.31 39.95
C GLY A 585 1.47 33.01 41.43
N GLU A 586 2.55 32.77 42.18
CA GLU A 586 2.50 32.37 43.61
C GLU A 586 1.71 33.34 44.51
N ASN A 587 1.65 34.62 44.12
CA ASN A 587 0.95 35.68 44.87
C ASN A 587 -0.47 35.98 44.35
N GLU A 588 -0.99 35.20 43.41
CA GLU A 588 -2.28 35.45 42.78
C GLU A 588 -3.34 34.47 43.27
N SER A 589 -4.49 35.00 43.72
CA SER A 589 -5.61 34.19 44.14
C SER A 589 -6.56 33.92 42.97
N LEU A 590 -6.98 32.66 42.81
CA LEU A 590 -8.05 32.26 41.88
C LEU A 590 -9.29 33.13 42.06
N HIS A 591 -9.66 33.43 43.32
CA HIS A 591 -10.82 34.25 43.63
C HIS A 591 -10.70 35.68 43.07
N ASP A 592 -9.51 36.29 43.12
CA ASP A 592 -9.31 37.65 42.63
C ASP A 592 -9.33 37.72 41.11
N VAL A 593 -8.72 36.73 40.43
CA VAL A 593 -8.73 36.62 38.98
C VAL A 593 -10.14 36.40 38.43
N LEU A 594 -10.97 35.62 39.15
CA LEU A 594 -12.37 35.36 38.77
C LEU A 594 -13.34 36.52 39.07
N LYS A 595 -12.88 37.62 39.67
CA LYS A 595 -13.66 38.88 39.67
C LYS A 595 -13.78 39.45 38.25
N GLY A 596 -12.78 39.19 37.42
CA GLY A 596 -12.78 39.45 35.99
C GLY A 596 -13.32 38.26 35.19
N ARG A 597 -13.42 38.45 33.87
CA ARG A 597 -13.78 37.35 32.96
C ARG A 597 -12.53 36.58 32.57
N VAL A 598 -12.58 35.27 32.69
CA VAL A 598 -11.50 34.37 32.26
C VAL A 598 -12.02 33.44 31.19
N GLN A 599 -11.26 33.34 30.10
CA GLN A 599 -11.57 32.44 29.00
C GLN A 599 -10.39 31.49 28.79
N MET A 600 -10.65 30.19 28.77
CA MET A 600 -9.67 29.19 28.35
C MET A 600 -9.83 28.96 26.85
N ILE A 601 -8.75 29.18 26.09
CA ILE A 601 -8.77 29.21 24.63
C ILE A 601 -7.68 28.30 24.08
N ASN A 602 -8.06 27.51 23.09
CA ASN A 602 -7.13 26.80 22.21
C ASN A 602 -7.02 27.56 20.88
N VAL A 603 -5.78 27.80 20.44
CA VAL A 603 -5.48 28.30 19.10
C VAL A 603 -4.92 27.14 18.29
N TRP A 604 -5.74 26.62 17.37
CA TRP A 604 -5.39 25.49 16.51
C TRP A 604 -4.95 25.99 15.13
N ARG A 605 -3.80 25.50 14.66
CA ARG A 605 -3.16 25.91 13.40
C ARG A 605 -2.63 24.69 12.62
N PRO A 606 -2.96 24.53 11.33
CA PRO A 606 -2.24 23.62 10.44
C PRO A 606 -0.79 24.04 10.24
N LEU A 607 0.13 23.08 10.17
CA LEU A 607 1.54 23.32 9.83
C LEU A 607 1.85 22.99 8.36
N ASN A 608 0.97 22.25 7.68
CA ASN A 608 1.06 21.89 6.27
C ASN A 608 -0.31 22.03 5.55
N GLY A 609 -0.92 23.21 5.62
CA GLY A 609 -2.12 23.52 4.84
C GLY A 609 -1.86 23.50 3.33
N PRO A 610 -2.88 23.23 2.48
CA PRO A 610 -4.29 23.01 2.83
C PRO A 610 -4.56 21.65 3.48
N VAL A 611 -5.27 21.65 4.62
CA VAL A 611 -5.71 20.41 5.28
C VAL A 611 -6.89 19.78 4.53
N LYS A 612 -6.68 18.57 3.99
CA LYS A 612 -7.68 17.86 3.15
C LYS A 612 -8.12 16.51 3.71
N ASP A 613 -7.39 15.95 4.69
CA ASP A 613 -7.56 14.59 5.21
C ASP A 613 -8.31 14.55 6.54
N TRP A 614 -7.79 15.26 7.55
CA TRP A 614 -8.20 15.19 8.94
C TRP A 614 -8.51 16.58 9.53
N PRO A 615 -9.40 17.36 8.91
CA PRO A 615 -9.75 18.69 9.41
C PRO A 615 -10.34 18.66 10.82
N LEU A 616 -10.35 19.82 11.46
CA LEU A 616 -10.93 20.00 12.78
C LEU A 616 -12.40 20.45 12.66
N ALA A 617 -13.31 19.65 13.19
CA ALA A 617 -14.72 20.00 13.35
C ALA A 617 -14.97 20.67 14.71
N THR A 618 -15.79 21.70 14.72
CA THR A 618 -16.24 22.44 15.90
C THR A 618 -17.76 22.52 15.93
N MET A 619 -18.35 22.25 17.11
CA MET A 619 -19.80 22.32 17.30
C MET A 619 -20.25 23.75 17.61
N ASP A 620 -21.34 24.20 16.99
CA ASP A 620 -21.98 25.47 17.34
C ASP A 620 -22.66 25.36 18.72
N PHE A 621 -22.12 26.09 19.69
CA PHE A 621 -22.61 26.10 21.07
C PHE A 621 -24.11 26.40 21.18
N LYS A 622 -24.70 27.19 20.26
CA LYS A 622 -26.14 27.49 20.26
C LYS A 622 -27.03 26.26 20.05
N THR A 623 -26.45 25.16 19.57
CA THR A 623 -27.15 23.93 19.25
C THR A 623 -26.94 22.82 20.28
N ALA A 624 -26.01 23.02 21.21
CA ALA A 624 -25.76 22.11 22.31
C ALA A 624 -26.83 22.25 23.39
N LYS A 625 -27.41 21.14 23.84
CA LYS A 625 -28.27 21.15 25.03
C LYS A 625 -27.44 20.85 26.27
N SER A 626 -27.79 21.48 27.39
CA SER A 626 -27.05 21.30 28.65
C SER A 626 -27.08 19.87 29.19
N ASN A 627 -28.10 19.08 28.83
CA ASN A 627 -28.23 17.67 29.22
C ASN A 627 -27.54 16.69 28.25
N GLU A 628 -26.83 17.19 27.23
CA GLU A 628 -26.03 16.36 26.31
C GLU A 628 -24.54 16.36 26.70
N MET A 629 -24.12 17.25 27.60
CA MET A 629 -22.74 17.43 28.04
C MET A 629 -22.50 16.77 29.41
N TYR A 630 -21.43 15.97 29.51
CA TYR A 630 -21.07 15.26 30.73
C TYR A 630 -19.60 15.49 31.09
N SER A 631 -19.34 15.76 32.37
CA SER A 631 -17.98 15.84 32.91
C SER A 631 -17.35 14.45 32.92
N CYS A 632 -16.14 14.32 32.38
CA CYS A 632 -15.41 13.06 32.33
C CYS A 632 -14.12 13.14 33.16
N ASN A 633 -14.06 12.38 34.26
CA ASN A 633 -12.91 12.35 35.16
C ASN A 633 -11.69 11.68 34.50
N LEU A 634 -10.51 12.22 34.73
CA LEU A 634 -9.24 11.63 34.31
C LEU A 634 -8.52 11.07 35.54
N TYR A 635 -8.38 9.75 35.59
CA TYR A 635 -7.67 9.04 36.66
C TYR A 635 -6.31 8.52 36.20
N LYS A 636 -5.42 8.20 37.15
CA LYS A 636 -4.14 7.51 36.87
C LYS A 636 -3.89 6.39 37.86
N GLY A 637 -3.49 5.21 37.36
CA GLY A 637 -3.19 4.05 38.21
C GLY A 637 -4.45 3.50 38.85
N THR A 638 -4.66 3.86 40.11
CA THR A 638 -5.93 3.71 40.85
C THR A 638 -6.75 5.01 40.71
N ASP A 639 -7.54 5.41 41.71
CA ASP A 639 -8.46 6.57 41.66
C ASP A 639 -7.77 7.93 41.87
N GLU A 640 -6.49 8.05 41.50
CA GLU A 640 -5.77 9.32 41.56
C GLU A 640 -6.31 10.30 40.51
N GLU A 641 -7.08 11.31 40.95
CA GLU A 641 -7.65 12.33 40.06
C GLU A 641 -6.55 13.25 39.47
N ARG A 642 -6.43 13.22 38.14
CA ARG A 642 -5.49 14.05 37.36
C ARG A 642 -6.14 15.26 36.71
N GLY A 643 -7.44 15.23 36.49
CA GLY A 643 -8.20 16.33 35.89
C GLY A 643 -9.59 15.91 35.48
N GLN A 644 -10.31 16.80 34.78
CA GLN A 644 -11.65 16.53 34.31
C GLN A 644 -11.86 17.20 32.94
N THR A 645 -12.24 16.40 31.95
CA THR A 645 -12.63 16.84 30.60
C THR A 645 -14.16 16.95 30.54
N ALA A 646 -14.71 17.32 29.39
CA ALA A 646 -16.13 17.10 29.13
C ALA A 646 -16.34 16.41 27.78
N THR A 647 -17.38 15.59 27.70
CA THR A 647 -17.76 14.85 26.51
C THR A 647 -19.25 15.06 26.22
N TYR A 648 -19.70 14.63 25.05
CA TYR A 648 -21.08 14.81 24.60
C TYR A 648 -21.69 13.50 24.13
N THR A 649 -22.98 13.33 24.40
CA THR A 649 -23.82 12.37 23.69
C THR A 649 -24.27 12.97 22.36
N PHE A 650 -24.51 12.10 21.37
CA PHE A 650 -24.95 12.53 20.04
C PHE A 650 -26.40 13.02 20.03
N SER A 651 -26.66 14.06 19.23
CA SER A 651 -28.00 14.61 18.99
C SER A 651 -28.06 15.23 17.60
N GLU A 652 -29.11 14.92 16.83
CA GLU A 652 -29.29 15.47 15.46
C GLU A 652 -29.45 17.00 15.43
N ALA A 653 -29.78 17.61 16.58
CA ALA A 653 -29.88 19.06 16.69
C ALA A 653 -28.51 19.76 16.64
N GLN A 654 -27.42 19.04 16.96
CA GLN A 654 -26.07 19.58 17.02
C GLN A 654 -25.58 19.95 15.63
N LYS A 655 -25.18 21.21 15.44
CA LYS A 655 -24.61 21.70 14.17
C LYS A 655 -23.10 21.76 14.26
N TRP A 656 -22.46 21.09 13.32
CA TRP A 656 -21.01 20.99 13.23
C TRP A 656 -20.48 21.78 12.05
N PHE A 657 -19.30 22.36 12.22
CA PHE A 657 -18.63 23.20 11.22
C PHE A 657 -17.15 22.84 11.12
N TYR A 658 -16.58 22.99 9.93
CA TYR A 658 -15.14 22.90 9.69
C TYR A 658 -14.72 23.91 8.64
N LEU A 659 -13.45 24.32 8.63
CA LEU A 659 -12.94 25.20 7.58
C LEU A 659 -12.33 24.35 6.45
N ASN A 660 -13.02 24.24 5.31
CA ASN A 660 -12.60 23.36 4.23
C ASN A 660 -11.28 23.81 3.58
N GLU A 661 -10.28 22.94 3.48
CA GLU A 661 -8.92 23.23 2.97
C GLU A 661 -8.17 24.30 3.79
N GLN A 662 -8.34 24.30 5.12
CA GLN A 662 -7.71 25.29 6.00
C GLN A 662 -6.20 25.40 5.75
N GLN A 663 -5.75 26.63 5.51
CA GLN A 663 -4.37 26.95 5.16
C GLN A 663 -3.50 27.15 6.41
N THR A 664 -2.18 27.11 6.24
CA THR A 664 -1.22 27.32 7.34
C THR A 664 -1.31 28.73 7.93
N ASP A 665 -1.77 29.73 7.18
CA ASP A 665 -2.00 31.11 7.62
C ASP A 665 -3.39 31.34 8.21
N GLU A 666 -4.17 30.27 8.46
CA GLU A 666 -5.50 30.34 9.05
C GLU A 666 -5.56 29.59 10.38
N VAL A 667 -6.19 30.19 11.39
CA VAL A 667 -6.35 29.58 12.72
C VAL A 667 -7.80 29.38 13.09
N THR A 668 -8.05 28.29 13.79
CA THR A 668 -9.32 28.00 14.46
C THR A 668 -9.14 28.26 15.95
N VAL A 669 -9.89 29.23 16.47
CA VAL A 669 -9.86 29.58 17.89
C VAL A 669 -11.06 28.95 18.57
N ILE A 670 -10.82 28.17 19.60
CA ILE A 670 -11.80 27.31 20.26
C ILE A 670 -11.89 27.72 21.72
N LYS A 671 -13.09 28.02 22.19
CA LYS A 671 -13.35 28.32 23.59
C LYS A 671 -13.54 27.01 24.36
N ILE A 672 -12.56 26.68 25.19
CA ILE A 672 -12.61 25.50 26.05
C ILE A 672 -13.45 25.77 27.29
N TRP A 673 -13.37 26.97 27.87
CA TRP A 673 -14.15 27.36 29.03
C TRP A 673 -14.32 28.89 29.14
N ASP A 674 -15.42 29.36 29.73
CA ASP A 674 -15.67 30.76 30.09
C ASP A 674 -16.18 30.87 31.52
N SER A 675 -15.56 31.75 32.31
CA SER A 675 -16.02 32.06 33.67
C SER A 675 -17.34 32.85 33.67
N LYS A 676 -17.65 33.57 32.58
CA LYS A 676 -18.91 34.30 32.48
C LYS A 676 -20.07 33.33 32.26
N VAL A 677 -21.04 33.38 33.17
CA VAL A 677 -22.28 32.62 33.08
C VAL A 677 -23.37 33.50 32.47
N GLY A 678 -24.04 32.99 31.43
CA GLY A 678 -25.15 33.67 30.76
C GLY A 678 -24.73 34.66 29.67
N GLY A 679 -25.48 34.66 28.57
CA GLY A 679 -25.29 35.59 27.44
C GLY A 679 -24.05 35.32 26.58
N VAL A 680 -23.26 34.29 26.90
CA VAL A 680 -22.09 33.86 26.12
C VAL A 680 -22.01 32.34 26.02
N SER A 681 -21.35 31.85 24.97
CA SER A 681 -20.91 30.46 24.89
C SER A 681 -19.91 30.16 26.00
N ARG A 682 -20.04 28.99 26.63
CA ARG A 682 -19.13 28.56 27.70
C ARG A 682 -18.12 27.51 27.23
N PHE A 683 -18.49 26.70 26.25
CA PHE A 683 -17.70 25.56 25.79
C PHE A 683 -17.80 25.44 24.26
N CYS A 684 -16.90 24.66 23.66
CA CYS A 684 -16.97 24.27 22.26
C CYS A 684 -16.45 22.84 22.11
N ALA A 685 -17.37 21.90 21.86
CA ALA A 685 -16.97 20.55 21.53
C ALA A 685 -16.27 20.54 20.17
N HIS A 686 -15.24 19.73 20.05
CA HIS A 686 -14.46 19.60 18.83
C HIS A 686 -13.93 18.18 18.65
N SER A 687 -13.60 17.85 17.41
CA SER A 687 -13.02 16.57 17.06
C SER A 687 -12.36 16.65 15.69
N ALA A 688 -11.31 15.88 15.48
CA ALA A 688 -10.84 15.62 14.12
C ALA A 688 -11.73 14.56 13.48
N PHE A 689 -12.03 14.73 12.19
CA PHE A 689 -12.77 13.72 11.43
C PHE A 689 -12.04 13.39 10.13
N HIS A 690 -12.17 12.14 9.68
CA HIS A 690 -11.68 11.75 8.37
C HIS A 690 -12.60 12.35 7.30
N HIS A 691 -12.08 13.28 6.52
CA HIS A 691 -12.85 13.96 5.49
C HIS A 691 -13.22 12.97 4.38
N PRO A 692 -14.51 12.75 4.08
CA PRO A 692 -14.95 11.67 3.18
C PRO A 692 -14.51 11.87 1.72
N ARG A 693 -14.08 13.08 1.37
CA ARG A 693 -13.56 13.45 0.05
C ARG A 693 -12.05 13.70 0.06
N ALA A 694 -11.34 13.30 1.13
CA ALA A 694 -9.89 13.41 1.19
C ALA A 694 -9.23 12.63 0.04
N PRO A 695 -8.29 13.22 -0.71
CA PRO A 695 -7.49 12.48 -1.68
C PRO A 695 -6.68 11.39 -0.95
N LEU A 696 -6.49 10.23 -1.57
CA LEU A 696 -5.69 9.15 -0.96
C LEU A 696 -4.18 9.48 -0.92
N ASP A 697 -3.72 10.47 -1.70
CA ASP A 697 -2.35 11.03 -1.70
C ASP A 697 -2.01 11.92 -0.53
N VAL A 698 -3.06 12.46 0.10
CA VAL A 698 -2.99 13.71 0.81
C VAL A 698 -1.85 13.70 1.82
N GLU A 699 -1.05 14.76 1.85
CA GLU A 699 -0.01 14.90 2.86
C GLU A 699 -0.68 14.81 4.24
N PRO A 700 -0.26 13.88 5.12
CA PRO A 700 -0.91 13.71 6.41
C PRO A 700 -0.87 15.01 7.21
N ARG A 701 -2.01 15.42 7.78
CA ARG A 701 -2.10 16.67 8.54
C ARG A 701 -1.05 16.75 9.65
N GLU A 702 -0.32 17.85 9.67
CA GLU A 702 0.47 18.33 10.80
C GLU A 702 -0.20 19.58 11.37
N SER A 703 -0.26 19.70 12.69
CA SER A 703 -0.93 20.82 13.36
C SER A 703 -0.34 21.11 14.73
N VAL A 704 -0.45 22.36 15.17
CA VAL A 704 -0.17 22.78 16.55
C VAL A 704 -1.44 23.31 17.20
N GLU A 705 -1.63 22.99 18.46
CA GLU A 705 -2.64 23.59 19.32
C GLU A 705 -1.96 24.25 20.51
N VAL A 706 -2.14 25.55 20.68
CA VAL A 706 -1.62 26.30 21.84
C VAL A 706 -2.75 26.58 22.80
N ARG A 707 -2.57 26.24 24.08
CA ARG A 707 -3.58 26.42 25.12
C ARG A 707 -3.22 27.57 26.04
N CYS A 708 -4.21 28.44 26.27
CA CYS A 708 -3.99 29.65 27.05
C CYS A 708 -5.24 30.09 27.82
N PHE A 709 -5.01 30.96 28.81
CA PHE A 709 -6.06 31.73 29.48
C PHE A 709 -5.99 33.18 29.03
N ALA A 710 -7.13 33.75 28.64
CA ALA A 710 -7.32 35.19 28.44
C ALA A 710 -8.06 35.75 29.66
N ILE A 711 -7.47 36.72 30.35
CA ILE A 711 -7.95 37.27 31.63
C ILE A 711 -8.26 38.75 31.43
N GLN A 712 -9.53 39.13 31.67
CA GLN A 712 -10.07 40.49 31.54
C GLN A 712 -10.03 41.28 32.83
#